data_AF-A0A7W0ZVI4-F1
#
_entry.id   AF-A0A7W0ZVI4-F1
#
_cell.length_a   1.000
_cell.length_b   1.000
_cell.length_c   1.000
_cell.angle_alpha   90.00
_cell.angle_beta   90.00
_cell.angle_gamma   90.00
#
_symmetry.space_group_name_H-M   'P 1'
#
loop_
_entity.id
_entity.type
_entity.pdbx_description
1 polymer ?
#
loop_
_entity_poly.entity_id
_entity_poly.type
_entity_poly.pdbx_seq_one_letter_code
_entity_poly.pdbx_strand_id
1 'polypeptide(L)'
;MGPLPYPHRATFLASTLHVPGELDGAKPYLARLISLLVYDQLVRHRVVTLGDHDDERLVDEQGALLDARHPQVEDSIDWFFRVSRRHEVLFFELALDPRRASAPILRSRRPYGSVEEWGSTPDLALSQQLGQCLAGWLTTRRLPLIPGFPQFTAEDLRTAAERLAKLDGLLRQGSVLGQLGALSQPTPRLAIPFLRVLAELAREDARMLDGAILRLDPTHPVARRNRYVAGLLSGDTERRAILPLVEEAAMYAKPHLSIWGEPFAQQRVLENMGVRHQGIAASLMPANPYACHNYSLQLADHSRKEESYRWADRATVAAPQFGAAHLDCVRRLRQVGRPGQAFAEAQYRCREILDRSASGKLASADWQAPHHAALLIAFAHLDVGRIAEAIELADDAMSRLPDDAPTQEAFSWARKRIAHWKSDAGLLARSYAWEGHHRGDPGRVIAGLTRGRITDDEDAGMLMEALTATGRFDHAQIAYWQLAGLDGTGVLGDGKARLVAAKALILTGDLDEALDQIQIVQLRRGQSRFEAEINRVLRLAATRPASEWERVIERRLERGAIRLAQQAARDLADFVPGLDSLIVARALGERTRLVLDPLLIADLVSAMPAAESTSSAILGRLSFPKDDTLRAADQLAQEWWSVLVPPARDRDAHAAGAMLALGVSLANYFVAASGPPSPIAGAYRHIATEALHLVRRSRYQIEAGAIQALLRIFDSLGGAPEWLLDTWLVRIERCLDLEAEHGAYLDGMITGMPVVQRLLRGDERIGWELRLAHDLAVDPTQYEPAAMLFARCARAVEAGSVPLAWSEAAAAGAPTQAALDVHWVAALSNPTSCAAPWLRVANGLFVSKRPLDGFHAACHALTSATVQERAPALESLAVNWQALGIQTPLDGSAAFDAGLLAASEDRLDLAIEHLRWAAATEPGNAQRAQSLAVALGRTGRGLEAIRILSRHERIDAPRLIGRVLLDSGRDVDAVPILRYASRRFRTAEDWTALATAASRADNDAVTVEAGRRAVTLGAKDPALLVMLATSLYRTGEFVECEQLAKQLIADSAARDARVAGLHAMARALAGQGRHVDAHPYAKAAAELAPNGHLAAELIETMDRIVAQQDPPVRPSIEMSMERRACVDLESGKFDELSPAISSPSWGVARVALAACEFRKDDESGIPVAPRALEAAVAMLTRTEGTTHPEATLARVRALRIRDNAFIQIDPPPPLGLRYSIEEFDRAYAERDRRPHRPSAVMSFAR
;
A
#
# COMPACT_ATOMS: atom_id res chain seq x y z
N MET A 1 15.97 -25.01 16.30
CA MET A 1 16.46 -23.80 16.99
C MET A 1 15.36 -23.30 17.92
N GLY A 2 15.64 -23.06 19.20
CA GLY A 2 14.66 -22.48 20.12
C GLY A 2 14.39 -20.99 19.82
N PRO A 3 13.37 -20.37 20.43
CA PRO A 3 13.06 -18.96 20.20
C PRO A 3 14.26 -18.08 20.56
N LEU A 4 14.69 -17.26 19.60
CA LEU A 4 15.81 -16.34 19.77
C LEU A 4 15.32 -15.03 20.42
N PRO A 5 15.96 -14.55 21.51
CA PRO A 5 15.59 -13.29 22.16
C PRO A 5 16.00 -12.08 21.30
N TYR A 6 15.47 -10.90 21.62
CA TYR A 6 15.96 -9.64 21.06
C TYR A 6 17.43 -9.42 21.47
N PRO A 7 18.31 -8.98 20.55
CA PRO A 7 19.74 -8.98 20.80
C PRO A 7 20.16 -7.85 21.75
N HIS A 8 21.04 -8.15 22.70
CA HIS A 8 21.79 -7.13 23.44
C HIS A 8 23.02 -6.71 22.63
N ARG A 9 22.84 -5.71 21.77
CA ARG A 9 23.92 -5.10 20.97
C ARG A 9 24.91 -4.33 21.85
N ALA A 10 26.18 -4.70 21.80
CA ALA A 10 27.29 -3.93 22.34
C ALA A 10 28.38 -3.74 21.27
N THR A 11 29.31 -2.83 21.50
CA THR A 11 30.53 -2.63 20.67
C THR A 11 31.70 -2.36 21.60
N PHE A 12 32.92 -2.61 21.13
CA PHE A 12 34.13 -2.31 21.88
C PHE A 12 34.91 -1.17 21.20
N LEU A 13 35.07 -0.04 21.89
CA LEU A 13 36.08 0.95 21.48
C LEU A 13 37.48 0.36 21.64
N ALA A 14 38.47 0.99 21.00
CA ALA A 14 39.85 0.64 21.26
C ALA A 14 40.13 0.76 22.77
N SER A 15 40.78 -0.28 23.33
CA SER A 15 41.13 -0.26 24.74
C SER A 15 42.07 0.91 25.02
N THR A 16 41.87 1.60 26.14
CA THR A 16 42.75 2.68 26.58
C THR A 16 43.99 2.06 27.20
N LEU A 17 45.12 2.17 26.51
CA LEU A 17 46.36 1.48 26.87
C LEU A 17 47.40 2.44 27.46
N HIS A 18 47.88 2.12 28.66
CA HIS A 18 49.09 2.71 29.23
C HIS A 18 50.26 1.75 29.05
N VAL A 19 51.16 2.08 28.10
CA VAL A 19 52.36 1.29 27.79
C VAL A 19 53.62 2.14 27.95
N PRO A 20 54.80 1.54 28.17
CA PRO A 20 56.09 2.23 28.08
C PRO A 20 56.29 2.85 26.69
N GLY A 21 57.02 3.97 26.59
CA GLY A 21 57.24 4.67 25.31
C GLY A 21 57.88 3.82 24.21
N GLU A 22 58.67 2.81 24.59
CA GLU A 22 59.27 1.84 23.66
C GLU A 22 58.22 0.98 22.90
N LEU A 23 57.00 0.87 23.44
CA LEU A 23 55.89 0.14 22.84
C LEU A 23 54.85 1.03 22.15
N ASP A 24 55.13 2.32 21.98
CA ASP A 24 54.19 3.25 21.33
C ASP A 24 53.81 2.79 19.93
N GLY A 25 54.78 2.27 19.15
CA GLY A 25 54.52 1.69 17.83
C GLY A 25 53.75 0.36 17.82
N ALA A 26 53.67 -0.33 18.97
CA ALA A 26 52.95 -1.59 19.13
C ALA A 26 51.51 -1.42 19.65
N LYS A 27 51.12 -0.20 20.09
CA LYS A 27 49.79 0.12 20.65
C LYS A 27 48.62 -0.34 19.77
N PRO A 28 48.59 -0.12 18.44
CA PRO A 28 47.48 -0.56 17.59
C PRO A 28 47.27 -2.08 17.62
N TYR A 29 48.35 -2.85 17.64
CA TYR A 29 48.28 -4.32 17.61
C TYR A 29 47.89 -4.89 18.98
N LEU A 30 48.31 -4.24 20.09
CA LEU A 30 47.80 -4.57 21.43
C LEU A 30 46.28 -4.41 21.51
N ALA A 31 45.76 -3.27 21.03
CA ALA A 31 44.32 -3.00 21.01
C ALA A 31 43.56 -4.02 20.13
N ARG A 32 44.09 -4.35 18.94
CA ARG A 32 43.52 -5.39 18.06
C ARG A 32 43.48 -6.77 18.71
N LEU A 33 44.57 -7.21 19.33
CA LEU A 33 44.63 -8.50 20.03
C LEU A 33 43.60 -8.59 21.16
N ILE A 34 43.44 -7.55 21.96
CA ILE A 34 42.44 -7.50 23.05
C ILE A 34 41.02 -7.51 22.47
N SER A 35 40.75 -6.68 21.46
CA SER A 35 39.43 -6.64 20.80
C SER A 35 39.05 -8.01 20.22
N LEU A 36 39.97 -8.68 19.52
CA LEU A 36 39.76 -10.02 18.96
C LEU A 36 39.56 -11.09 20.03
N LEU A 37 40.31 -11.05 21.13
CA LEU A 37 40.10 -11.96 22.27
C LEU A 37 38.66 -11.87 22.77
N VAL A 38 38.17 -10.64 22.97
CA VAL A 38 36.80 -10.39 23.42
C VAL A 38 35.77 -10.83 22.38
N TYR A 39 36.00 -10.48 21.12
CA TYR A 39 35.14 -10.85 20.01
C TYR A 39 34.98 -12.37 19.87
N ASP A 40 36.09 -13.11 19.84
CA ASP A 40 36.08 -14.56 19.67
C ASP A 40 35.41 -15.30 20.84
N GLN A 41 35.39 -14.71 22.05
CA GLN A 41 34.62 -15.26 23.18
C GLN A 41 33.12 -14.95 23.10
N LEU A 42 32.75 -13.75 22.65
CA LEU A 42 31.36 -13.30 22.64
C LEU A 42 30.60 -13.64 21.35
N VAL A 43 31.28 -13.98 20.25
CA VAL A 43 30.63 -14.32 18.96
C VAL A 43 29.67 -15.52 19.05
N ARG A 44 29.89 -16.43 20.02
CA ARG A 44 29.02 -17.59 20.31
C ARG A 44 27.94 -17.29 21.37
N HIS A 45 27.88 -16.07 21.91
CA HIS A 45 26.94 -15.73 22.95
C HIS A 45 25.50 -15.76 22.42
N ARG A 46 24.56 -16.30 23.20
CA ARG A 46 23.17 -16.55 22.75
C ARG A 46 22.30 -15.30 22.67
N VAL A 47 22.74 -14.19 23.26
CA VAL A 47 21.96 -12.93 23.39
C VAL A 47 22.75 -11.69 22.96
N VAL A 48 24.07 -11.72 23.09
CA VAL A 48 24.94 -10.55 22.91
C VAL A 48 25.47 -10.61 21.51
N THR A 49 25.39 -9.48 20.81
CA THR A 49 26.03 -9.30 19.52
C THR A 49 27.01 -8.16 19.64
N LEU A 50 28.22 -8.39 19.16
CA LEU A 50 29.24 -7.36 19.04
C LEU A 50 29.22 -6.79 17.64
N GLY A 51 29.69 -5.55 17.48
CA GLY A 51 30.06 -5.11 16.14
C GLY A 51 31.17 -6.00 15.60
N ASP A 52 31.10 -6.23 14.30
CA ASP A 52 32.02 -7.12 13.65
C ASP A 52 33.40 -6.46 13.63
N HIS A 53 34.41 -7.15 14.16
CA HIS A 53 35.76 -6.62 14.25
C HIS A 53 36.31 -6.17 12.88
N ASP A 54 35.95 -6.88 11.79
CA ASP A 54 36.48 -6.52 10.47
C ASP A 54 35.81 -5.24 9.91
N ASP A 55 34.68 -4.82 10.49
CA ASP A 55 33.91 -3.64 10.09
C ASP A 55 34.18 -2.43 11.03
N GLU A 56 34.78 -2.65 12.21
CA GLU A 56 35.08 -1.63 13.20
C GLU A 56 36.48 -1.01 13.00
N ARG A 57 36.55 0.33 13.01
CA ARG A 57 37.83 1.04 12.99
C ARG A 57 38.35 1.19 14.42
N LEU A 58 39.50 0.59 14.71
CA LEU A 58 40.20 0.77 15.99
C LEU A 58 41.24 1.90 15.96
N VAL A 59 41.59 2.38 14.77
CA VAL A 59 42.49 3.51 14.55
C VAL A 59 41.91 4.49 13.53
N ASP A 60 42.28 5.75 13.65
CA ASP A 60 41.98 6.78 12.65
C ASP A 60 42.86 6.63 11.39
N GLU A 61 42.71 7.56 10.43
CA GLU A 61 43.48 7.56 9.18
C GLU A 61 44.98 7.81 9.41
N GLN A 62 45.35 8.39 10.55
CA GLN A 62 46.71 8.70 10.97
C GLN A 62 47.33 7.56 11.82
N GLY A 63 46.55 6.52 12.15
CA GLY A 63 46.97 5.37 12.95
C GLY A 63 46.87 5.58 14.46
N ALA A 64 46.27 6.67 14.94
CA ALA A 64 46.00 6.89 16.37
C ALA A 64 44.82 6.03 16.82
N LEU A 65 44.87 5.53 18.07
CA LEU A 65 43.80 4.70 18.63
C LEU A 65 42.51 5.51 18.80
N LEU A 66 41.40 4.95 18.34
CA LEU A 66 40.04 5.46 18.61
C LEU A 66 39.58 4.98 19.99
N ASP A 67 40.34 5.33 21.02
CA ASP A 67 40.07 4.99 22.42
C ASP A 67 39.30 6.11 23.15
N ALA A 68 39.04 5.92 24.45
CA ALA A 68 38.28 6.87 25.27
C ALA A 68 38.94 8.26 25.40
N ARG A 69 40.20 8.42 24.97
CA ARG A 69 40.96 9.68 25.00
C ARG A 69 41.05 10.35 23.62
N HIS A 70 40.52 9.72 22.59
CA HIS A 70 40.57 10.26 21.24
C HIS A 70 39.76 11.58 21.15
N PRO A 71 40.25 12.63 20.47
CA PRO A 71 39.54 13.91 20.38
C PRO A 71 38.13 13.82 19.76
N GLN A 72 37.89 12.81 18.91
CA GLN A 72 36.61 12.55 18.23
C GLN A 72 35.82 11.39 18.86
N VAL A 73 36.12 11.01 20.11
CA VAL A 73 35.46 9.86 20.75
C VAL A 73 33.95 10.08 20.91
N GLU A 74 33.52 11.31 21.21
CA GLU A 74 32.10 11.61 21.37
C GLU A 74 31.32 11.42 20.07
N ASP A 75 31.87 11.87 18.93
CA ASP A 75 31.27 11.64 17.61
C ASP A 75 31.18 10.15 17.28
N SER A 76 32.22 9.38 17.65
CA SER A 76 32.25 7.93 17.46
C SER A 76 31.19 7.23 18.31
N ILE A 77 31.07 7.63 19.58
CA ILE A 77 30.09 7.09 20.53
C ILE A 77 28.67 7.43 20.11
N ASP A 78 28.39 8.67 19.70
CA ASP A 78 27.06 9.03 19.18
C ASP A 78 26.72 8.21 17.94
N TRP A 79 27.67 8.03 17.01
CA TRP A 79 27.48 7.17 15.85
C TRP A 79 27.16 5.73 16.24
N PHE A 80 27.84 5.18 17.26
CA PHE A 80 27.55 3.83 17.75
C PHE A 80 26.13 3.70 18.33
N PHE A 81 25.66 4.68 19.07
CA PHE A 81 24.31 4.67 19.67
C PHE A 81 23.21 4.99 18.66
N ARG A 82 23.44 5.94 17.76
CA ARG A 82 22.44 6.43 16.80
C ARG A 82 22.36 5.58 15.55
N VAL A 83 23.49 5.37 14.87
CA VAL A 83 23.56 4.68 13.58
C VAL A 83 23.73 3.17 13.76
N SER A 84 24.70 2.75 14.59
CA SER A 84 24.91 1.32 14.89
C SER A 84 23.97 0.74 15.94
N ARG A 85 23.13 1.58 16.57
CA ARG A 85 22.10 1.20 17.55
C ARG A 85 22.61 0.29 18.67
N ARG A 86 23.84 0.51 19.12
CA ARG A 86 24.43 -0.25 20.23
C ARG A 86 23.72 0.14 21.51
N HIS A 87 23.38 -0.81 22.37
CA HIS A 87 22.80 -0.46 23.68
C HIS A 87 23.90 0.04 24.62
N GLU A 88 25.12 -0.47 24.47
CA GLU A 88 26.27 -0.16 25.30
C GLU A 88 27.56 -0.08 24.47
N VAL A 89 28.43 0.87 24.81
CA VAL A 89 29.79 0.99 24.26
C VAL A 89 30.77 0.63 25.37
N LEU A 90 31.58 -0.41 25.12
CA LEU A 90 32.47 -1.02 26.09
C LEU A 90 33.93 -0.70 25.77
N PHE A 91 34.79 -0.58 26.78
CA PHE A 91 36.24 -0.56 26.57
C PHE A 91 36.99 -0.95 27.84
N PHE A 92 38.20 -1.49 27.67
CA PHE A 92 39.10 -1.73 28.78
C PHE A 92 40.04 -0.56 29.00
N GLU A 93 40.31 -0.25 30.26
CA GLU A 93 41.46 0.54 30.69
C GLU A 93 42.54 -0.40 31.23
N LEU A 94 43.72 -0.39 30.60
CA LEU A 94 44.78 -1.36 30.87
C LEU A 94 46.13 -0.66 31.05
N ALA A 95 46.81 -0.98 32.15
CA ALA A 95 48.21 -0.63 32.35
C ALA A 95 49.10 -1.84 32.08
N LEU A 96 49.82 -1.79 30.95
CA LEU A 96 50.78 -2.81 30.54
C LEU A 96 52.23 -2.40 30.84
N ASP A 97 52.43 -1.21 31.41
CA ASP A 97 53.71 -0.77 31.99
C ASP A 97 53.90 -1.44 33.37
N PRO A 98 54.92 -2.29 33.54
CA PRO A 98 55.22 -2.91 34.84
C PRO A 98 55.46 -1.89 35.96
N ARG A 99 55.85 -0.65 35.63
CA ARG A 99 56.10 0.43 36.59
C ARG A 99 54.83 1.15 37.04
N ARG A 100 53.70 0.92 36.37
CA ARG A 100 52.38 1.52 36.64
C ARG A 100 51.26 0.48 36.62
N ALA A 101 51.57 -0.77 36.99
CA ALA A 101 50.63 -1.88 36.90
C ALA A 101 49.36 -1.61 37.74
N SER A 102 48.21 -1.67 37.10
CA SER A 102 46.88 -1.57 37.72
C SER A 102 46.01 -2.70 37.21
N ALA A 103 45.09 -3.19 38.04
CA ALA A 103 44.10 -4.15 37.60
C ALA A 103 43.26 -3.57 36.44
N PRO A 104 42.97 -4.36 35.39
CA PRO A 104 42.05 -3.99 34.33
C PRO A 104 40.70 -3.53 34.87
N ILE A 105 40.15 -2.51 34.21
CA ILE A 105 38.80 -2.02 34.42
C ILE A 105 38.06 -2.11 33.10
N LEU A 106 36.91 -2.77 33.08
CA LEU A 106 35.95 -2.66 31.98
C LEU A 106 35.04 -1.48 32.26
N ARG A 107 34.93 -0.54 31.33
CA ARG A 107 33.93 0.52 31.35
C ARG A 107 32.81 0.21 30.36
N SER A 108 31.58 0.52 30.74
CA SER A 108 30.41 0.52 29.85
C SER A 108 29.75 1.88 29.89
N ARG A 109 29.60 2.49 28.72
CA ARG A 109 28.83 3.70 28.53
C ARG A 109 27.48 3.36 27.91
N ARG A 110 26.43 3.99 28.43
CA ARG A 110 25.08 4.00 27.86
C ARG A 110 24.79 5.32 27.14
N PRO A 111 23.77 5.40 26.26
CA PRO A 111 23.47 6.60 25.47
C PRO A 111 23.40 7.89 26.29
N TYR A 112 22.81 7.85 27.49
CA TYR A 112 22.63 9.01 28.37
C TYR A 112 23.81 9.29 29.32
N GLY A 113 25.01 8.80 28.98
CA GLY A 113 26.27 9.21 29.62
C GLY A 113 26.62 8.55 30.95
N SER A 114 25.76 7.69 31.52
CA SER A 114 26.15 6.88 32.67
C SER A 114 27.27 5.91 32.28
N VAL A 115 28.42 6.03 32.93
CA VAL A 115 29.55 5.10 32.79
C VAL A 115 29.59 4.19 34.01
N GLU A 116 29.36 2.91 33.79
CA GLU A 116 29.52 1.87 34.81
C GLU A 116 30.90 1.22 34.67
N GLU A 117 31.48 0.76 35.78
CA GLU A 117 32.81 0.15 35.81
C GLU A 117 32.82 -1.19 36.55
N TRP A 118 33.59 -2.14 36.01
CA TRP A 118 33.84 -3.45 36.63
C TRP A 118 35.34 -3.69 36.68
N GLY A 119 35.88 -3.76 37.91
CA GLY A 119 37.27 -4.09 38.16
C GLY A 119 37.53 -5.59 38.31
N SER A 120 38.80 -5.94 38.40
CA SER A 120 39.27 -7.30 38.64
C SER A 120 40.23 -7.38 39.83
N THR A 121 40.48 -8.60 40.29
CA THR A 121 41.43 -8.86 41.38
C THR A 121 42.87 -8.78 40.83
N PRO A 122 43.75 -7.94 41.39
CA PRO A 122 45.09 -7.70 40.82
C PRO A 122 46.02 -8.92 40.82
N ASP A 123 45.78 -9.90 41.70
CA ASP A 123 46.65 -11.09 41.85
C ASP A 123 46.42 -12.18 40.78
N LEU A 124 45.42 -12.00 39.91
CA LEU A 124 45.10 -12.95 38.84
C LEU A 124 45.94 -12.72 37.59
N ALA A 125 46.07 -13.74 36.72
CA ALA A 125 46.67 -13.53 35.40
C ALA A 125 45.80 -12.57 34.54
N LEU A 126 46.40 -11.80 33.63
CA LEU A 126 45.69 -10.79 32.82
C LEU A 126 44.44 -11.37 32.11
N SER A 127 44.55 -12.57 31.55
CA SER A 127 43.41 -13.30 30.95
C SER A 127 42.24 -13.53 31.92
N GLN A 128 42.53 -13.89 33.18
CA GLN A 128 41.53 -14.07 34.24
C GLN A 128 40.96 -12.74 34.72
N GLN A 129 41.80 -11.70 34.81
CA GLN A 129 41.39 -10.35 35.17
C GLN A 129 40.35 -9.80 34.17
N LEU A 130 40.65 -9.88 32.87
CA LEU A 130 39.72 -9.49 31.80
C LEU A 130 38.43 -10.32 31.85
N GLY A 131 38.55 -11.62 32.10
CA GLY A 131 37.41 -12.53 32.26
C GLY A 131 36.51 -12.15 33.43
N GLN A 132 37.09 -11.77 34.57
CA GLN A 132 36.34 -11.34 35.76
C GLN A 132 35.56 -10.06 35.49
N CYS A 133 36.18 -9.07 34.82
CA CYS A 133 35.51 -7.82 34.46
C CYS A 133 34.28 -8.09 33.56
N LEU A 134 34.47 -8.91 32.53
CA LEU A 134 33.41 -9.23 31.56
C LEU A 134 32.28 -10.06 32.18
N ALA A 135 32.60 -11.01 33.07
CA ALA A 135 31.61 -11.77 33.83
C ALA A 135 30.79 -10.86 34.77
N GLY A 136 31.42 -9.84 35.36
CA GLY A 136 30.75 -8.82 36.18
C GLY A 136 29.70 -8.04 35.37
N TRP A 137 30.07 -7.59 34.17
CA TRP A 137 29.12 -6.93 33.26
C TRP A 137 27.96 -7.85 32.87
N LEU A 138 28.24 -9.06 32.38
CA LEU A 138 27.21 -10.04 31.97
C LEU A 138 26.22 -10.32 33.11
N THR A 139 26.75 -10.54 34.33
CA THR A 139 25.92 -10.78 35.52
C THR A 139 25.02 -9.60 35.84
N THR A 140 25.56 -8.38 35.81
CA THR A 140 24.82 -7.14 36.08
C THR A 140 23.67 -6.96 35.08
N ARG A 141 23.85 -7.40 33.82
CA ARG A 141 22.84 -7.35 32.75
C ARG A 141 21.91 -8.56 32.71
N ARG A 142 22.06 -9.54 33.62
CA ARG A 142 21.33 -10.81 33.63
C ARG A 142 21.48 -11.61 32.32
N LEU A 143 22.67 -11.52 31.72
CA LEU A 143 23.03 -12.22 30.51
C LEU A 143 23.74 -13.54 30.85
N PRO A 144 23.63 -14.59 30.01
CA PRO A 144 24.38 -15.82 30.19
C PRO A 144 25.90 -15.56 30.32
N LEU A 145 26.58 -16.34 31.16
CA LEU A 145 28.03 -16.27 31.27
C LEU A 145 28.70 -16.95 30.08
N ILE A 146 29.91 -16.51 29.75
CA ILE A 146 30.77 -17.11 28.73
C ILE A 146 31.89 -17.94 29.37
N PRO A 147 32.51 -18.87 28.62
CA PRO A 147 33.78 -19.47 29.01
C PRO A 147 34.85 -18.40 29.28
N GLY A 148 35.79 -18.69 30.18
CA GLY A 148 36.94 -17.80 30.43
C GLY A 148 37.87 -17.68 29.21
N PHE A 149 38.62 -16.59 29.14
CA PHE A 149 39.63 -16.37 28.09
C PHE A 149 40.71 -17.47 28.09
N PRO A 150 41.38 -17.72 26.94
CA PRO A 150 42.61 -18.50 26.90
C PRO A 150 43.62 -17.96 27.91
N GLN A 151 44.39 -18.84 28.56
CA GLN A 151 45.36 -18.41 29.56
C GLN A 151 46.55 -17.69 28.91
N PHE A 152 46.68 -16.39 29.19
CA PHE A 152 47.82 -15.57 28.80
C PHE A 152 48.17 -14.51 29.87
N THR A 153 49.39 -14.00 29.79
CA THR A 153 49.96 -12.94 30.64
C THR A 153 50.14 -11.62 29.87
N ALA A 154 50.42 -10.52 30.58
CA ALA A 154 50.73 -9.23 29.93
C ALA A 154 51.99 -9.29 29.05
N GLU A 155 52.98 -10.14 29.40
CA GLU A 155 54.18 -10.35 28.60
C GLU A 155 53.88 -11.09 27.28
N ASP A 156 53.01 -12.11 27.35
CA ASP A 156 52.56 -12.83 26.14
C ASP A 156 51.92 -11.86 25.13
N LEU A 157 51.09 -10.92 25.62
CA LEU A 157 50.43 -9.91 24.81
C LEU A 157 51.40 -8.89 24.19
N ARG A 158 52.37 -8.40 24.98
CA ARG A 158 53.43 -7.48 24.49
C ARG A 158 54.28 -8.13 23.40
N THR A 159 54.75 -9.35 23.66
CA THR A 159 55.55 -10.12 22.69
C THR A 159 54.80 -10.34 21.37
N ALA A 160 53.51 -10.70 21.43
CA ALA A 160 52.69 -10.89 20.24
C ALA A 160 52.53 -9.59 19.44
N ALA A 161 52.25 -8.47 20.10
CA ALA A 161 52.05 -7.17 19.46
C ALA A 161 53.32 -6.62 18.80
N GLU A 162 54.48 -6.73 19.45
CA GLU A 162 55.77 -6.32 18.85
C GLU A 162 56.09 -7.10 17.58
N ARG A 163 55.79 -8.41 17.56
CA ARG A 163 55.97 -9.25 16.38
C ARG A 163 55.06 -8.80 15.25
N LEU A 164 53.78 -8.52 15.54
CA LEU A 164 52.82 -8.02 14.55
C LEU A 164 53.22 -6.64 14.00
N ALA A 165 53.74 -5.74 14.85
CA ALA A 165 54.26 -4.44 14.43
C ALA A 165 55.44 -4.58 13.46
N LYS A 166 56.37 -5.48 13.74
CA LYS A 166 57.50 -5.79 12.84
C LYS A 166 57.01 -6.42 11.53
N LEU A 167 56.04 -7.33 11.59
CA LEU A 167 55.45 -7.95 10.40
C LEU A 167 54.74 -6.94 9.50
N ASP A 168 53.92 -6.04 10.04
CA ASP A 168 53.26 -4.99 9.25
C ASP A 168 54.29 -4.12 8.53
N GLY A 169 55.36 -3.72 9.24
CA GLY A 169 56.46 -2.97 8.63
C GLY A 169 57.10 -3.69 7.43
N LEU A 170 57.34 -5.01 7.55
CA LEU A 170 57.92 -5.82 6.48
C LEU A 170 56.94 -6.10 5.32
N LEU A 171 55.66 -6.31 5.63
CA LEU A 171 54.60 -6.52 4.63
C LEU A 171 54.37 -5.23 3.81
N ARG A 172 54.38 -4.05 4.44
CA ARG A 172 54.32 -2.75 3.74
C ARG A 172 55.53 -2.50 2.83
N GLN A 173 56.66 -3.14 3.11
CA GLN A 173 57.86 -3.09 2.28
C GLN A 173 57.83 -4.13 1.14
N GLY A 174 56.74 -4.88 0.96
CA GLY A 174 56.54 -5.83 -0.14
C GLY A 174 57.01 -7.25 0.15
N SER A 175 57.30 -7.60 1.41
CA SER A 175 57.65 -8.98 1.78
C SER A 175 56.44 -9.91 1.65
N VAL A 176 56.64 -11.16 1.20
CA VAL A 176 55.58 -12.18 1.12
C VAL A 176 55.53 -13.02 2.39
N LEU A 177 54.34 -13.35 2.89
CA LEU A 177 54.15 -13.99 4.19
C LEU A 177 54.94 -15.31 4.36
N GLY A 178 55.03 -16.11 3.29
CA GLY A 178 55.78 -17.37 3.27
C GLY A 178 57.28 -17.25 3.49
N GLN A 179 57.86 -16.04 3.34
CA GLN A 179 59.30 -15.77 3.48
C GLN A 179 59.68 -15.21 4.86
N LEU A 180 58.69 -14.88 5.71
CA LEU A 180 58.90 -14.23 7.00
C LEU A 180 59.26 -15.20 8.15
N GLY A 181 59.36 -16.50 7.86
CA GLY A 181 59.96 -17.52 8.74
C GLY A 181 59.37 -17.58 10.15
N ALA A 182 60.22 -17.47 11.17
CA ALA A 182 59.81 -17.57 12.58
C ALA A 182 58.95 -16.38 13.07
N LEU A 183 58.99 -15.23 12.38
CA LEU A 183 58.20 -14.06 12.77
C LEU A 183 56.70 -14.27 12.52
N SER A 184 56.32 -15.00 11.47
CA SER A 184 54.92 -15.31 11.14
C SER A 184 54.35 -16.50 11.93
N GLN A 185 55.15 -17.15 12.78
CA GLN A 185 54.67 -18.22 13.66
C GLN A 185 53.89 -17.65 14.86
N PRO A 186 52.67 -18.17 15.15
CA PRO A 186 51.86 -17.67 16.25
C PRO A 186 52.48 -17.97 17.61
N THR A 187 52.32 -17.03 18.56
CA THR A 187 52.65 -17.26 19.97
C THR A 187 51.69 -18.30 20.57
N PRO A 188 52.15 -19.37 21.25
CA PRO A 188 51.30 -20.50 21.64
C PRO A 188 50.05 -20.14 22.45
N ARG A 189 50.14 -19.15 23.35
CA ARG A 189 49.03 -18.71 24.23
C ARG A 189 48.03 -17.75 23.57
N LEU A 190 48.42 -17.11 22.46
CA LEU A 190 47.61 -16.14 21.73
C LEU A 190 47.51 -16.50 20.24
N ALA A 191 47.56 -17.79 19.92
CA ALA A 191 47.78 -18.23 18.55
C ALA A 191 46.65 -17.81 17.59
N ILE A 192 45.39 -17.96 18.01
CA ILE A 192 44.22 -17.57 17.18
C ILE A 192 44.16 -16.04 17.00
N PRO A 193 44.14 -15.21 18.06
CA PRO A 193 44.16 -13.74 17.91
C PRO A 193 45.34 -13.24 17.08
N PHE A 194 46.53 -13.82 17.26
CA PHE A 194 47.72 -13.46 16.47
C PHE A 194 47.51 -13.73 14.97
N LEU A 195 47.02 -14.92 14.62
CA LEU A 195 46.74 -15.28 13.23
C LEU A 195 45.63 -14.42 12.62
N ARG A 196 44.62 -14.03 13.41
CA ARG A 196 43.56 -13.12 12.96
C ARG A 196 44.10 -11.72 12.62
N VAL A 197 44.88 -11.10 13.52
CA VAL A 197 45.52 -9.80 13.21
C VAL A 197 46.45 -9.94 12.01
N LEU A 198 47.22 -11.03 11.94
CA LEU A 198 48.12 -11.27 10.81
C LEU A 198 47.36 -11.40 9.49
N ALA A 199 46.16 -12.00 9.49
CA ALA A 199 45.31 -12.08 8.31
C ALA A 199 44.84 -10.71 7.81
N GLU A 200 44.52 -9.79 8.72
CA GLU A 200 44.21 -8.40 8.36
C GLU A 200 45.40 -7.68 7.71
N LEU A 201 46.62 -7.94 8.20
CA LEU A 201 47.84 -7.32 7.69
C LEU A 201 48.27 -7.90 6.34
N ALA A 202 48.10 -9.22 6.16
CA ALA A 202 48.61 -9.95 5.00
C ALA A 202 47.74 -9.84 3.73
N ARG A 203 46.53 -9.26 3.83
CA ARG A 203 45.58 -8.99 2.73
C ARG A 203 45.34 -10.20 1.80
N GLU A 204 46.13 -10.36 0.75
CA GLU A 204 45.97 -11.43 -0.26
C GLU A 204 46.24 -12.84 0.30
N ASP A 205 47.17 -12.96 1.26
CA ASP A 205 47.53 -14.24 1.90
C ASP A 205 46.58 -14.63 3.05
N ALA A 206 45.59 -13.79 3.39
CA ALA A 206 44.67 -14.00 4.52
C ALA A 206 43.95 -15.35 4.48
N ARG A 207 43.60 -15.83 3.27
CA ARG A 207 42.90 -17.12 3.07
C ARG A 207 43.71 -18.32 3.53
N MET A 208 45.04 -18.26 3.48
CA MET A 208 45.90 -19.35 3.97
C MET A 208 45.89 -19.43 5.50
N LEU A 209 45.66 -18.31 6.19
CA LEU A 209 45.68 -18.20 7.64
C LEU A 209 44.38 -18.73 8.28
N ASP A 210 43.22 -18.58 7.63
CA ASP A 210 41.97 -19.20 8.07
C ASP A 210 42.11 -20.72 8.21
N GLY A 211 42.83 -21.36 7.28
CA GLY A 211 43.13 -22.80 7.35
C GLY A 211 44.01 -23.18 8.54
N ALA A 212 44.92 -22.30 8.97
CA ALA A 212 45.73 -22.49 10.17
C ALA A 212 44.90 -22.32 11.45
N ILE A 213 44.00 -21.33 11.48
CA ILE A 213 43.06 -21.12 12.60
C ILE A 213 42.16 -22.36 12.77
N LEU A 214 41.61 -22.91 11.67
CA LEU A 214 40.75 -24.10 11.73
C LEU A 214 41.48 -25.39 12.17
N ARG A 215 42.81 -25.44 12.07
CA ARG A 215 43.60 -26.54 12.67
C ARG A 215 43.74 -26.40 14.18
N LEU A 216 43.70 -25.18 14.71
CA LEU A 216 43.77 -24.88 16.14
C LEU A 216 42.40 -24.95 16.81
N ASP A 217 41.38 -24.36 16.18
CA ASP A 217 39.97 -24.46 16.58
C ASP A 217 39.11 -24.79 15.34
N PRO A 218 38.76 -26.07 15.12
CA PRO A 218 37.91 -26.50 14.00
C PRO A 218 36.51 -25.87 14.01
N THR A 219 36.06 -25.37 15.16
CA THR A 219 34.75 -24.76 15.34
C THR A 219 34.77 -23.24 15.25
N HIS A 220 35.93 -22.62 14.97
CA HIS A 220 36.10 -21.17 14.99
C HIS A 220 35.14 -20.44 14.03
N PRO A 221 34.19 -19.61 14.52
CA PRO A 221 33.08 -19.12 13.71
C PRO A 221 33.49 -18.26 12.50
N VAL A 222 34.45 -17.35 12.69
CA VAL A 222 34.91 -16.45 11.62
C VAL A 222 35.66 -17.20 10.53
N ALA A 223 36.57 -18.10 10.92
CA ALA A 223 37.39 -18.85 9.97
C ALA A 223 36.53 -19.85 9.17
N ARG A 224 35.52 -20.47 9.81
CA ARG A 224 34.52 -21.30 9.12
C ARG A 224 33.72 -20.50 8.11
N ARG A 225 33.26 -19.29 8.48
CA ARG A 225 32.55 -18.38 7.56
C ARG A 225 33.45 -18.01 6.37
N ASN A 226 34.69 -17.62 6.62
CA ASN A 226 35.62 -17.20 5.55
C ASN A 226 35.92 -18.37 4.59
N ARG A 227 36.15 -19.57 5.13
CA ARG A 227 36.30 -20.79 4.33
C ARG A 227 35.05 -21.09 3.50
N TYR A 228 33.85 -20.94 4.08
CA TYR A 228 32.59 -21.09 3.36
C TYR A 228 32.48 -20.09 2.20
N VAL A 229 32.75 -18.79 2.44
CA VAL A 229 32.68 -17.76 1.39
C VAL A 229 33.69 -18.03 0.28
N ALA A 230 34.92 -18.41 0.63
CA ALA A 230 35.94 -18.77 -0.34
C ALA A 230 35.51 -19.98 -1.19
N GLY A 231 34.97 -21.03 -0.56
CA GLY A 231 34.45 -22.22 -1.25
C GLY A 231 33.23 -21.93 -2.12
N LEU A 232 32.39 -20.95 -1.75
CA LEU A 232 31.26 -20.54 -2.57
C LEU A 232 31.72 -19.82 -3.85
N LEU A 233 32.77 -18.99 -3.76
CA LEU A 233 33.35 -18.30 -4.91
C LEU A 233 34.05 -19.26 -5.88
N SER A 234 34.64 -20.35 -5.39
CA SER A 234 35.25 -21.38 -6.24
C SER A 234 34.27 -22.45 -6.74
N GLY A 235 33.06 -22.51 -6.20
CA GLY A 235 32.06 -23.53 -6.52
C GLY A 235 32.24 -24.85 -5.75
N ASP A 236 33.17 -24.91 -4.80
CA ASP A 236 33.52 -26.10 -4.01
C ASP A 236 32.61 -26.34 -2.80
N THR A 237 31.65 -25.43 -2.53
CA THR A 237 30.81 -25.50 -1.33
C THR A 237 29.35 -25.16 -1.65
N GLU A 238 28.44 -25.98 -1.16
CA GLU A 238 27.00 -25.72 -1.26
C GLU A 238 26.55 -24.58 -0.34
N ARG A 239 25.61 -23.76 -0.81
CA ARG A 239 25.09 -22.61 -0.04
C ARG A 239 24.56 -22.99 1.35
N ARG A 240 23.98 -24.18 1.51
CA ARG A 240 23.38 -24.65 2.78
C ARG A 240 24.40 -25.02 3.86
N ALA A 241 25.69 -25.16 3.52
CA ALA A 241 26.75 -25.50 4.47
C ALA A 241 26.95 -24.45 5.58
N ILE A 242 26.37 -23.25 5.43
CA ILE A 242 26.41 -22.18 6.44
C ILE A 242 25.43 -22.40 7.61
N LEU A 243 24.40 -23.25 7.46
CA LEU A 243 23.33 -23.41 8.45
C LEU A 243 23.82 -23.86 9.84
N PRO A 244 24.75 -24.82 9.98
CA PRO A 244 25.27 -25.20 11.29
C PRO A 244 25.98 -24.05 12.01
N LEU A 245 26.58 -23.11 11.26
CA LEU A 245 27.27 -21.96 11.85
C LEU A 245 26.28 -20.97 12.47
N VAL A 246 25.15 -20.68 11.83
CA VAL A 246 24.12 -19.80 12.40
C VAL A 246 23.40 -20.42 13.59
N GLU A 247 23.38 -21.75 13.71
CA GLU A 247 22.85 -22.42 14.90
C GLU A 247 23.80 -22.29 16.10
N GLU A 248 25.10 -22.39 15.87
CA GLU A 248 26.13 -22.24 16.92
C GLU A 248 26.32 -20.78 17.35
N ALA A 249 26.31 -19.85 16.40
CA ALA A 249 26.59 -18.44 16.59
C ALA A 249 25.44 -17.56 16.07
N ALA A 250 24.24 -17.74 16.61
CA ALA A 250 23.01 -17.06 16.13
C ALA A 250 23.03 -15.52 16.25
N MET A 251 23.93 -14.96 17.05
CA MET A 251 24.12 -13.50 17.21
C MET A 251 25.29 -12.96 16.37
N TYR A 252 25.91 -13.81 15.54
CA TYR A 252 26.92 -13.41 14.57
C TYR A 252 26.26 -13.14 13.21
N ALA A 253 26.23 -11.88 12.80
CA ALA A 253 25.39 -11.43 11.71
C ALA A 253 25.88 -11.80 10.29
N LYS A 254 27.20 -11.83 10.04
CA LYS A 254 27.76 -12.10 8.69
C LYS A 254 27.30 -13.44 8.09
N PRO A 255 27.25 -14.57 8.83
CA PRO A 255 26.68 -15.81 8.32
C PRO A 255 25.22 -15.71 7.86
N HIS A 256 24.40 -14.88 8.52
CA HIS A 256 23.01 -14.67 8.13
C HIS A 256 22.89 -13.96 6.77
N LEU A 257 23.82 -13.06 6.43
CA LEU A 257 23.86 -12.39 5.11
C LEU A 257 23.99 -13.39 3.95
N SER A 258 24.56 -14.57 4.19
CA SER A 258 24.74 -15.61 3.17
C SER A 258 23.51 -16.49 2.95
N ILE A 259 22.46 -16.36 3.77
CA ILE A 259 21.26 -17.21 3.69
C ILE A 259 20.17 -16.49 2.90
N TRP A 260 20.12 -16.76 1.60
CA TRP A 260 19.08 -16.27 0.68
C TRP A 260 19.11 -17.04 -0.65
N GLY A 261 18.04 -16.91 -1.44
CA GLY A 261 17.90 -17.49 -2.77
C GLY A 261 17.28 -18.90 -2.80
N GLU A 262 17.20 -19.47 -4.01
CA GLU A 262 16.49 -20.73 -4.30
C GLU A 262 16.81 -21.90 -3.35
N PRO A 263 18.06 -22.15 -2.92
CA PRO A 263 18.37 -23.29 -2.04
C PRO A 263 17.68 -23.25 -0.67
N PHE A 264 17.10 -22.10 -0.28
CA PHE A 264 16.38 -21.91 0.98
C PHE A 264 14.88 -21.64 0.77
N ALA A 265 14.41 -21.50 -0.47
CA ALA A 265 13.06 -21.01 -0.78
C ALA A 265 11.93 -21.93 -0.29
N GLN A 266 12.19 -23.24 -0.15
CA GLN A 266 11.19 -24.22 0.28
C GLN A 266 11.03 -24.35 1.80
N GLN A 267 11.84 -23.64 2.59
CA GLN A 267 11.83 -23.75 4.05
C GLN A 267 11.16 -22.55 4.70
N ARG A 268 10.34 -22.82 5.72
CA ARG A 268 9.54 -21.81 6.44
C ARG A 268 8.74 -20.92 5.48
N VAL A 269 7.93 -21.52 4.60
CA VAL A 269 7.25 -20.84 3.48
C VAL A 269 6.52 -19.55 3.88
N LEU A 270 5.84 -19.53 5.04
CA LEU A 270 5.09 -18.35 5.50
C LEU A 270 5.96 -17.24 6.09
N GLU A 271 7.11 -17.57 6.68
CA GLU A 271 8.07 -16.59 7.22
C GLU A 271 9.09 -16.14 6.17
N ASN A 272 9.40 -17.02 5.22
CA ASN A 272 10.51 -17.00 4.27
C ASN A 272 11.90 -16.94 4.94
N MET A 273 12.74 -17.94 4.65
CA MET A 273 14.11 -18.00 5.19
C MET A 273 14.98 -16.80 4.81
N GLY A 274 14.85 -16.26 3.59
CA GLY A 274 15.58 -15.06 3.16
C GLY A 274 15.16 -13.83 3.97
N VAL A 275 13.86 -13.57 4.09
CA VAL A 275 13.31 -12.48 4.93
C VAL A 275 13.76 -12.64 6.38
N ARG A 276 13.68 -13.84 6.95
CA ARG A 276 14.13 -14.14 8.32
C ARG A 276 15.60 -13.81 8.51
N HIS A 277 16.48 -14.40 7.72
CA HIS A 277 17.92 -14.29 7.95
C HIS A 277 18.47 -12.92 7.56
N GLN A 278 18.02 -12.32 6.45
CA GLN A 278 18.43 -10.95 6.10
C GLN A 278 17.92 -9.93 7.11
N GLY A 279 16.71 -10.11 7.66
CA GLY A 279 16.19 -9.27 8.74
C GLY A 279 17.00 -9.39 10.03
N ILE A 280 17.44 -10.61 10.39
CA ILE A 280 18.38 -10.83 11.51
C ILE A 280 19.69 -10.09 11.24
N ALA A 281 20.29 -10.27 10.07
CA ALA A 281 21.55 -9.63 9.73
C ALA A 281 21.45 -8.09 9.81
N ALA A 282 20.40 -7.51 9.23
CA ALA A 282 20.14 -6.08 9.26
C ALA A 282 19.91 -5.54 10.68
N SER A 283 19.34 -6.34 11.58
CA SER A 283 19.13 -5.94 12.97
C SER A 283 20.39 -6.06 13.83
N LEU A 284 21.22 -7.07 13.59
CA LEU A 284 22.48 -7.27 14.31
C LEU A 284 23.58 -6.29 13.84
N MET A 285 23.54 -5.87 12.57
CA MET A 285 24.46 -4.90 11.97
C MET A 285 23.71 -3.77 11.24
N PRO A 286 22.98 -2.89 11.97
CA PRO A 286 22.15 -1.86 11.36
C PRO A 286 22.95 -0.75 10.64
N ALA A 287 24.25 -0.64 10.91
CA ALA A 287 25.15 0.26 10.19
C ALA A 287 25.78 -0.36 8.93
N ASN A 288 25.55 -1.66 8.65
CA ASN A 288 26.06 -2.29 7.44
C ASN A 288 25.08 -2.05 6.27
N PRO A 289 25.45 -1.25 5.25
CA PRO A 289 24.52 -0.85 4.19
C PRO A 289 24.04 -2.04 3.35
N TYR A 290 24.86 -3.07 3.17
CA TYR A 290 24.48 -4.29 2.44
C TYR A 290 23.46 -5.11 3.22
N ALA A 291 23.57 -5.19 4.55
CA ALA A 291 22.59 -5.89 5.37
C ALA A 291 21.20 -5.26 5.25
N CYS A 292 21.12 -3.93 5.39
CA CYS A 292 19.88 -3.18 5.22
C CYS A 292 19.32 -3.29 3.80
N HIS A 293 20.17 -3.15 2.77
CA HIS A 293 19.74 -3.23 1.38
C HIS A 293 19.28 -4.63 0.98
N ASN A 294 20.00 -5.69 1.35
CA ASN A 294 19.58 -7.08 1.10
C ASN A 294 18.25 -7.40 1.77
N TYR A 295 18.03 -6.93 3.00
CA TYR A 295 16.75 -7.11 3.66
C TYR A 295 15.63 -6.37 2.92
N SER A 296 15.87 -5.13 2.49
CA SER A 296 14.96 -4.38 1.62
C SER A 296 14.57 -5.16 0.36
N LEU A 297 15.53 -5.82 -0.31
CA LEU A 297 15.26 -6.64 -1.49
C LEU A 297 14.34 -7.83 -1.15
N GLN A 298 14.61 -8.55 -0.07
CA GLN A 298 13.74 -9.67 0.36
C GLN A 298 12.33 -9.20 0.73
N LEU A 299 12.20 -8.05 1.40
CA LEU A 299 10.90 -7.47 1.73
C LEU A 299 10.08 -7.13 0.48
N ALA A 300 10.74 -6.59 -0.54
CA ALA A 300 10.10 -6.26 -1.81
C ALA A 300 9.54 -7.49 -2.54
N ASP A 301 10.29 -8.60 -2.57
CA ASP A 301 9.84 -9.85 -3.20
C ASP A 301 8.57 -10.41 -2.53
N HIS A 302 8.36 -10.08 -1.24
CA HIS A 302 7.19 -10.43 -0.46
C HIS A 302 6.12 -9.33 -0.37
N SER A 303 6.15 -8.34 -1.28
CA SER A 303 5.19 -7.24 -1.37
C SER A 303 5.09 -6.31 -0.13
N ARG A 304 6.11 -6.30 0.75
CA ARG A 304 6.26 -5.37 1.89
C ARG A 304 6.98 -4.09 1.42
N LYS A 305 6.34 -3.32 0.54
CA LYS A 305 7.00 -2.28 -0.28
C LYS A 305 7.39 -1.04 0.52
N GLU A 306 6.54 -0.58 1.43
CA GLU A 306 6.84 0.60 2.27
C GLU A 306 7.98 0.33 3.24
N GLU A 307 8.01 -0.87 3.82
CA GLU A 307 9.08 -1.32 4.70
C GLU A 307 10.38 -1.51 3.92
N SER A 308 10.31 -2.09 2.72
CA SER A 308 11.44 -2.20 1.79
C SER A 308 12.05 -0.82 1.49
N TYR A 309 11.22 0.19 1.19
CA TYR A 309 11.68 1.57 0.99
C TYR A 309 12.42 2.10 2.22
N ARG A 310 11.87 1.96 3.44
CA ARG A 310 12.52 2.46 4.66
C ARG A 310 13.86 1.77 4.95
N TRP A 311 13.98 0.46 4.69
CA TRP A 311 15.26 -0.25 4.82
C TRP A 311 16.27 0.11 3.73
N ALA A 312 15.83 0.37 2.50
CA ALA A 312 16.70 0.92 1.46
C ALA A 312 17.20 2.32 1.84
N ASP A 313 16.32 3.17 2.38
CA ASP A 313 16.68 4.52 2.82
C ASP A 313 17.69 4.48 3.98
N ARG A 314 17.49 3.59 4.97
CA ARG A 314 18.48 3.31 6.03
C ARG A 314 19.85 2.93 5.46
N ALA A 315 19.91 2.14 4.39
CA ALA A 315 21.17 1.82 3.72
C ALA A 315 21.84 3.06 3.10
N THR A 316 21.07 4.02 2.60
CA THR A 316 21.61 5.31 2.10
C THR A 316 22.10 6.22 3.23
N VAL A 317 21.50 6.15 4.42
CA VAL A 317 22.02 6.86 5.62
C VAL A 317 23.35 6.26 6.07
N ALA A 318 23.44 4.93 6.10
CA ALA A 318 24.68 4.22 6.47
C ALA A 318 25.80 4.43 5.43
N ALA A 319 25.47 4.50 4.14
CA ALA A 319 26.42 4.76 3.06
C ALA A 319 25.79 5.65 1.95
N PRO A 320 25.93 6.98 2.04
CA PRO A 320 25.33 7.92 1.08
C PRO A 320 25.76 7.72 -0.37
N GLN A 321 26.92 7.13 -0.61
CA GLN A 321 27.45 6.78 -1.92
C GLN A 321 26.86 5.49 -2.52
N PHE A 322 26.03 4.75 -1.78
CA PHE A 322 25.52 3.45 -2.21
C PHE A 322 24.41 3.59 -3.26
N GLY A 323 24.80 3.72 -4.53
CA GLY A 323 23.90 4.03 -5.65
C GLY A 323 22.74 3.05 -5.81
N ALA A 324 22.95 1.74 -5.60
CA ALA A 324 21.90 0.73 -5.71
C ALA A 324 20.73 0.97 -4.74
N ALA A 325 21.03 1.36 -3.49
CA ALA A 325 20.01 1.65 -2.49
C ALA A 325 19.18 2.89 -2.86
N HIS A 326 19.81 3.94 -3.41
CA HIS A 326 19.11 5.13 -3.93
C HIS A 326 18.15 4.79 -5.08
N LEU A 327 18.61 3.99 -6.04
CA LEU A 327 17.77 3.54 -7.17
C LEU A 327 16.58 2.71 -6.69
N ASP A 328 16.80 1.83 -5.71
CA ASP A 328 15.74 1.01 -5.15
C ASP A 328 14.73 1.82 -4.34
N CYS A 329 15.13 2.87 -3.62
CA CYS A 329 14.19 3.79 -2.99
C CYS A 329 13.15 4.32 -4.00
N VAL A 330 13.62 4.76 -5.18
CA VAL A 330 12.75 5.25 -6.26
C VAL A 330 11.89 4.11 -6.82
N ARG A 331 12.45 2.93 -7.09
CA ARG A 331 11.70 1.77 -7.61
C ARG A 331 10.59 1.33 -6.65
N ARG A 332 10.84 1.32 -5.33
CA ARG A 332 9.82 0.95 -4.33
C ARG A 332 8.71 1.97 -4.25
N LEU A 333 9.02 3.26 -4.23
CA LEU A 333 7.99 4.31 -4.22
C LEU A 333 7.08 4.26 -5.44
N ARG A 334 7.62 4.01 -6.63
CA ARG A 334 6.82 3.80 -7.86
C ARG A 334 5.83 2.64 -7.70
N GLN A 335 6.17 1.62 -6.91
CA GLN A 335 5.32 0.45 -6.68
C GLN A 335 4.29 0.63 -5.54
N VAL A 336 4.39 1.70 -4.75
CA VAL A 336 3.49 1.99 -3.61
C VAL A 336 2.23 2.78 -4.04
N GLY A 337 2.15 3.19 -5.31
CA GLY A 337 1.00 3.92 -5.84
C GLY A 337 0.99 5.40 -5.43
N ARG A 338 2.17 6.02 -5.28
CA ARG A 338 2.34 7.47 -5.02
C ARG A 338 3.19 8.11 -6.11
N PRO A 339 2.67 8.25 -7.34
CA PRO A 339 3.45 8.68 -8.49
C PRO A 339 4.02 10.10 -8.32
N GLY A 340 3.32 10.98 -7.62
CA GLY A 340 3.80 12.34 -7.30
C GLY A 340 5.03 12.33 -6.39
N GLN A 341 4.96 11.59 -5.29
CA GLN A 341 6.13 11.39 -4.41
C GLN A 341 7.27 10.68 -5.14
N ALA A 342 6.97 9.63 -5.92
CA ALA A 342 7.97 8.89 -6.68
C ALA A 342 8.67 9.78 -7.72
N PHE A 343 7.94 10.70 -8.35
CA PHE A 343 8.50 11.70 -9.26
C PHE A 343 9.46 12.63 -8.52
N ALA A 344 9.06 13.20 -7.38
CA ALA A 344 9.91 14.10 -6.60
C ALA A 344 11.20 13.40 -6.12
N GLU A 345 11.09 12.15 -5.66
CA GLU A 345 12.22 11.34 -5.18
C GLU A 345 13.14 10.91 -6.33
N ALA A 346 12.59 10.61 -7.51
CA ALA A 346 13.39 10.39 -8.71
C ALA A 346 14.19 11.65 -9.07
N GLN A 347 13.57 12.83 -9.04
CA GLN A 347 14.29 14.08 -9.31
C GLN A 347 15.38 14.36 -8.27
N TYR A 348 15.16 14.02 -7.00
CA TYR A 348 16.16 14.24 -5.94
C TYR A 348 17.30 13.22 -6.00
N ARG A 349 16.99 11.93 -5.85
CA ARG A 349 17.98 10.86 -5.68
C ARG A 349 18.70 10.49 -6.97
N CYS A 350 17.98 10.41 -8.09
CA CYS A 350 18.62 10.06 -9.36
C CYS A 350 19.54 11.19 -9.84
N ARG A 351 19.19 12.47 -9.60
CA ARG A 351 20.10 13.58 -9.91
C ARG A 351 21.34 13.59 -9.02
N GLU A 352 21.20 13.27 -7.73
CA GLU A 352 22.36 13.11 -6.83
C GLU A 352 23.35 12.05 -7.35
N ILE A 353 22.86 10.92 -7.89
CA ILE A 353 23.72 9.91 -8.54
C ILE A 353 24.39 10.50 -9.79
N LEU A 354 23.65 11.22 -10.64
CA LEU A 354 24.18 11.83 -11.85
C LEU A 354 25.26 12.89 -11.54
N ASP A 355 25.04 13.72 -10.52
CA ASP A 355 25.99 14.76 -10.08
C ASP A 355 27.25 14.14 -9.46
N ARG A 356 27.11 13.03 -8.73
CA ARG A 356 28.26 12.24 -8.23
C ARG A 356 29.03 11.57 -9.35
N SER A 357 28.34 11.05 -10.36
CA SER A 357 28.98 10.50 -11.56
C SER A 357 29.80 11.57 -12.28
N ALA A 358 29.19 12.74 -12.53
CA ALA A 358 29.83 13.86 -13.19
C ALA A 358 31.04 14.41 -12.41
N SER A 359 31.03 14.30 -11.08
CA SER A 359 32.16 14.68 -10.21
C SER A 359 33.17 13.55 -9.94
N GLY A 360 33.03 12.39 -10.57
CA GLY A 360 33.95 11.25 -10.40
C GLY A 360 33.92 10.62 -9.00
N LYS A 361 32.84 10.82 -8.25
CA LYS A 361 32.66 10.36 -6.85
C LYS A 361 31.91 9.02 -6.73
N LEU A 362 31.56 8.39 -7.85
CA LEU A 362 31.02 7.03 -7.88
C LEU A 362 32.14 6.01 -8.08
N ALA A 363 31.99 4.83 -7.48
CA ALA A 363 32.93 3.73 -7.70
C ALA A 363 32.88 3.27 -9.16
N SER A 364 34.03 2.90 -9.73
CA SER A 364 34.10 2.39 -11.12
C SER A 364 33.27 1.11 -11.34
N ALA A 365 33.06 0.32 -10.29
CA ALA A 365 32.19 -0.85 -10.31
C ALA A 365 30.70 -0.51 -10.52
N ASP A 366 30.28 0.73 -10.23
CA ASP A 366 28.89 1.18 -10.30
C ASP A 366 28.57 1.92 -11.62
N TRP A 367 29.29 1.64 -12.70
CA TRP A 367 29.14 2.33 -13.98
C TRP A 367 27.71 2.33 -14.55
N GLN A 368 26.88 1.33 -14.21
CA GLN A 368 25.49 1.24 -14.65
C GLN A 368 24.54 2.18 -13.90
N ALA A 369 24.90 2.60 -12.68
CA ALA A 369 24.06 3.40 -11.80
C ALA A 369 23.59 4.73 -12.45
N PRO A 370 24.45 5.56 -13.08
CA PRO A 370 24.00 6.79 -13.74
C PRO A 370 23.03 6.54 -14.91
N HIS A 371 23.20 5.45 -15.67
CA HIS A 371 22.28 5.11 -16.76
C HIS A 371 20.92 4.65 -16.24
N HIS A 372 20.90 3.81 -15.19
CA HIS A 372 19.66 3.44 -14.52
C HIS A 372 18.97 4.65 -13.87
N ALA A 373 19.73 5.59 -13.30
CA ALA A 373 19.21 6.83 -12.73
C ALA A 373 18.49 7.67 -13.80
N ALA A 374 19.11 7.88 -14.96
CA ALA A 374 18.51 8.60 -16.08
C ALA A 374 17.23 7.92 -16.61
N LEU A 375 17.23 6.59 -16.76
CA LEU A 375 16.05 5.84 -17.17
C LEU A 375 14.92 5.88 -16.13
N LEU A 376 15.24 5.86 -14.83
CA LEU A 376 14.23 5.99 -13.77
C LEU A 376 13.57 7.38 -13.79
N ILE A 377 14.31 8.44 -14.11
CA ILE A 377 13.72 9.77 -14.32
C ILE A 377 12.73 9.73 -15.49
N ALA A 378 13.08 9.10 -16.61
CA ALA A 378 12.16 8.93 -17.74
C ALA A 378 10.92 8.09 -17.36
N PHE A 379 11.09 7.01 -16.58
CA PHE A 379 9.96 6.22 -16.10
C PHE A 379 9.04 7.00 -15.18
N ALA A 380 9.57 7.83 -14.29
CA ALA A 380 8.75 8.69 -13.43
C ALA A 380 7.93 9.71 -14.24
N HIS A 381 8.44 10.22 -15.37
CA HIS A 381 7.66 11.07 -16.28
C HIS A 381 6.54 10.29 -16.96
N LEU A 382 6.79 9.04 -17.37
CA LEU A 382 5.76 8.20 -17.94
C LEU A 382 4.63 7.91 -16.95
N ASP A 383 4.97 7.58 -15.69
CA ASP A 383 3.98 7.25 -14.66
C ASP A 383 3.01 8.41 -14.36
N VAL A 384 3.40 9.66 -14.64
CA VAL A 384 2.53 10.85 -14.52
C VAL A 384 1.90 11.27 -15.86
N GLY A 385 2.00 10.43 -16.90
CA GLY A 385 1.37 10.62 -18.21
C GLY A 385 2.17 11.45 -19.23
N ARG A 386 3.40 11.87 -18.92
CA ARG A 386 4.24 12.71 -19.80
C ARG A 386 5.03 11.87 -20.82
N ILE A 387 4.32 11.12 -21.66
CA ILE A 387 4.91 10.12 -22.56
C ILE A 387 5.91 10.69 -23.57
N ALA A 388 5.67 11.87 -24.13
CA ALA A 388 6.58 12.48 -25.12
C ALA A 388 7.94 12.79 -24.49
N GLU A 389 7.94 13.48 -23.35
CA GLU A 389 9.15 13.80 -22.60
C GLU A 389 9.84 12.56 -22.03
N ALA A 390 9.07 11.56 -21.57
CA ALA A 390 9.62 10.30 -21.14
C ALA A 390 10.39 9.60 -22.27
N ILE A 391 9.88 9.65 -23.51
CA ILE A 391 10.56 9.12 -24.69
C ILE A 391 11.84 9.91 -24.97
N GLU A 392 11.78 11.25 -24.95
CA GLU A 392 12.96 12.11 -25.19
C GLU A 392 14.08 11.86 -24.17
N LEU A 393 13.74 11.85 -22.87
CA LEU A 393 14.69 11.57 -21.79
C LEU A 393 15.27 10.17 -21.88
N ALA A 394 14.45 9.18 -22.26
CA ALA A 394 14.91 7.81 -22.42
C ALA A 394 15.83 7.65 -23.64
N ASP A 395 15.52 8.31 -24.76
CA ASP A 395 16.37 8.31 -25.95
C ASP A 395 17.73 8.98 -25.68
N ASP A 396 17.73 10.14 -25.00
CA ASP A 396 18.96 10.81 -24.54
C ASP A 396 19.78 9.90 -23.61
N ALA A 397 19.15 9.26 -22.63
CA ALA A 397 19.81 8.31 -21.74
C ALA A 397 20.43 7.12 -22.50
N MET A 398 19.71 6.57 -23.48
CA MET A 398 20.19 5.47 -24.32
C MET A 398 21.31 5.91 -25.27
N SER A 399 21.31 7.15 -25.76
CA SER A 399 22.34 7.69 -26.66
C SER A 399 23.71 7.85 -25.99
N ARG A 400 23.74 7.99 -24.66
CA ARG A 400 24.97 8.15 -23.86
C ARG A 400 25.59 6.83 -23.43
N LEU A 401 24.98 5.69 -23.75
CA LEU A 401 25.53 4.38 -23.43
C LEU A 401 26.76 4.09 -24.30
N PRO A 402 27.82 3.50 -23.71
CA PRO A 402 28.92 2.93 -24.48
C PRO A 402 28.46 1.97 -25.58
N ASP A 403 29.13 2.02 -26.74
CA ASP A 403 28.84 1.16 -27.91
C ASP A 403 29.61 -0.17 -27.86
N ASP A 404 29.56 -0.85 -26.71
CA ASP A 404 30.13 -2.19 -26.52
C ASP A 404 29.03 -3.25 -26.33
N ALA A 405 29.27 -4.47 -26.80
CA ALA A 405 28.26 -5.53 -26.81
C ALA A 405 27.71 -5.87 -25.40
N PRO A 406 28.52 -6.03 -24.34
CA PRO A 406 28.01 -6.24 -22.97
C PRO A 406 27.05 -5.14 -22.49
N THR A 407 27.39 -3.87 -22.72
CA THR A 407 26.51 -2.74 -22.35
C THR A 407 25.19 -2.77 -23.13
N GLN A 408 25.27 -3.02 -24.44
CA GLN A 408 24.08 -3.09 -25.29
C GLN A 408 23.16 -4.25 -24.90
N GLU A 409 23.72 -5.39 -24.50
CA GLU A 409 22.95 -6.52 -23.97
C GLU A 409 22.28 -6.18 -22.64
N ALA A 410 23.02 -5.59 -21.69
CA ALA A 410 22.53 -5.20 -20.38
C ALA A 410 21.35 -4.21 -20.43
N PHE A 411 21.29 -3.34 -21.44
CA PHE A 411 20.21 -2.35 -21.65
C PHE A 411 19.25 -2.71 -22.81
N SER A 412 19.33 -3.94 -23.34
CA SER A 412 18.44 -4.40 -24.42
C SER A 412 16.95 -4.38 -24.02
N TRP A 413 16.65 -4.63 -22.73
CA TRP A 413 15.30 -4.52 -22.17
C TRP A 413 14.76 -3.09 -22.26
N ALA A 414 15.60 -2.08 -22.00
CA ALA A 414 15.21 -0.67 -22.05
C ALA A 414 14.90 -0.25 -23.48
N ARG A 415 15.75 -0.64 -24.43
CA ARG A 415 15.53 -0.40 -25.87
C ARG A 415 14.19 -0.97 -26.36
N LYS A 416 13.87 -2.22 -25.98
CA LYS A 416 12.59 -2.86 -26.30
C LYS A 416 11.41 -2.10 -25.70
N ARG A 417 11.53 -1.69 -24.44
CA ARG A 417 10.49 -0.94 -23.71
C ARG A 417 10.22 0.43 -24.34
N ILE A 418 11.27 1.19 -24.67
CA ILE A 418 11.15 2.51 -25.32
C ILE A 418 10.56 2.39 -26.73
N ALA A 419 10.96 1.38 -27.51
CA ALA A 419 10.35 1.11 -28.81
C ALA A 419 8.85 0.84 -28.70
N HIS A 420 8.42 0.07 -27.69
CA HIS A 420 7.02 -0.15 -27.39
C HIS A 420 6.29 1.15 -27.05
N TRP A 421 6.88 2.05 -26.25
CA TRP A 421 6.28 3.36 -25.94
C TRP A 421 6.03 4.23 -27.17
N LYS A 422 6.89 4.13 -28.18
CA LYS A 422 6.76 4.89 -29.43
C LYS A 422 5.67 4.36 -30.36
N SER A 423 5.36 3.06 -30.27
CA SER A 423 4.46 2.39 -31.21
C SER A 423 3.09 2.00 -30.65
N ASP A 424 2.97 1.81 -29.34
CA ASP A 424 1.74 1.29 -28.74
C ASP A 424 0.67 2.38 -28.58
N ALA A 425 -0.51 2.16 -29.19
CA ALA A 425 -1.66 3.05 -29.12
C ALA A 425 -2.37 2.98 -27.77
N GLY A 426 -2.42 1.81 -27.15
CA GLY A 426 -3.00 1.59 -25.82
C GLY A 426 -2.23 2.34 -24.74
N LEU A 427 -0.90 2.29 -24.75
CA LEU A 427 -0.05 3.04 -23.83
C LEU A 427 -0.15 4.55 -24.02
N LEU A 428 -0.30 5.02 -25.27
CA LEU A 428 -0.60 6.44 -25.53
C LEU A 428 -1.93 6.85 -24.89
N ALA A 429 -2.99 6.05 -25.07
CA ALA A 429 -4.30 6.30 -24.48
C ALA A 429 -4.29 6.26 -22.94
N ARG A 430 -3.50 5.36 -22.33
CA ARG A 430 -3.29 5.33 -20.88
C ARG A 430 -2.54 6.56 -20.39
N SER A 431 -1.46 6.94 -21.06
CA SER A 431 -0.68 8.14 -20.70
C SER A 431 -1.53 9.42 -20.79
N TYR A 432 -2.39 9.51 -21.82
CA TYR A 432 -3.38 10.57 -21.97
C TYR A 432 -4.37 10.62 -20.80
N ALA A 433 -4.79 9.45 -20.30
CA ALA A 433 -5.65 9.36 -19.13
C ALA A 433 -4.92 9.70 -17.82
N TRP A 434 -3.69 9.22 -17.60
CA TRP A 434 -2.90 9.53 -16.40
C TRP A 434 -2.63 11.03 -16.27
N GLU A 435 -2.23 11.66 -17.37
CA GLU A 435 -2.03 13.11 -17.43
C GLU A 435 -3.37 13.83 -17.15
N GLY A 436 -4.46 13.39 -17.76
CA GLY A 436 -5.81 13.90 -17.48
C GLY A 436 -6.23 13.77 -16.00
N HIS A 437 -5.91 12.66 -15.35
CA HIS A 437 -6.18 12.44 -13.93
C HIS A 437 -5.44 13.47 -13.06
N HIS A 438 -4.14 13.63 -13.27
CA HIS A 438 -3.34 14.61 -12.54
C HIS A 438 -3.70 16.06 -12.88
N ARG A 439 -4.22 16.31 -14.08
CA ARG A 439 -4.70 17.64 -14.50
C ARG A 439 -6.08 17.99 -13.94
N GLY A 440 -6.88 17.01 -13.49
CA GLY A 440 -8.26 17.25 -13.09
C GLY A 440 -9.26 17.22 -14.27
N ASP A 441 -8.93 16.50 -15.34
CA ASP A 441 -9.74 16.35 -16.56
C ASP A 441 -10.37 14.93 -16.63
N PRO A 442 -11.53 14.69 -15.98
CA PRO A 442 -12.15 13.36 -15.94
C PRO A 442 -12.61 12.88 -17.33
N GLY A 443 -12.93 13.79 -18.25
CA GLY A 443 -13.29 13.46 -19.62
C GLY A 443 -12.15 12.75 -20.35
N ARG A 444 -10.93 13.27 -20.23
CA ARG A 444 -9.72 12.66 -20.82
C ARG A 444 -9.37 11.32 -20.17
N VAL A 445 -9.58 11.18 -18.86
CA VAL A 445 -9.44 9.89 -18.16
C VAL A 445 -10.36 8.83 -18.76
N ILE A 446 -11.66 9.15 -18.85
CA ILE A 446 -12.67 8.24 -19.41
C ILE A 446 -12.34 7.92 -20.87
N ALA A 447 -12.06 8.93 -21.68
CA ALA A 447 -11.73 8.79 -23.09
C ALA A 447 -10.49 7.91 -23.35
N GLY A 448 -9.44 8.07 -22.54
CA GLY A 448 -8.20 7.31 -22.66
C GLY A 448 -8.35 5.86 -22.19
N LEU A 449 -8.88 5.63 -21.00
CA LEU A 449 -9.00 4.28 -20.42
C LEU A 449 -10.09 3.41 -21.06
N THR A 450 -11.06 4.02 -21.76
CA THR A 450 -12.04 3.24 -22.53
C THR A 450 -11.52 2.81 -23.90
N ARG A 451 -10.59 3.56 -24.50
CA ARG A 451 -9.89 3.22 -25.76
C ARG A 451 -8.68 2.30 -25.53
N GLY A 452 -7.93 2.54 -24.46
CA GLY A 452 -6.77 1.75 -24.08
C GLY A 452 -7.14 0.46 -23.33
N ARG A 453 -6.16 -0.46 -23.24
CA ARG A 453 -6.28 -1.64 -22.37
C ARG A 453 -6.01 -1.21 -20.93
N ILE A 454 -6.97 -1.40 -20.04
CA ILE A 454 -6.76 -1.27 -18.58
C ILE A 454 -5.92 -2.47 -18.15
N THR A 455 -4.69 -2.22 -17.68
CA THR A 455 -3.72 -3.29 -17.36
C THR A 455 -3.39 -3.42 -15.89
N ASP A 456 -3.70 -2.41 -15.07
CA ASP A 456 -3.45 -2.42 -13.63
C ASP A 456 -4.60 -1.74 -12.85
N ASP A 457 -4.57 -1.94 -11.54
CA ASP A 457 -5.62 -1.45 -10.65
C ASP A 457 -5.63 0.09 -10.52
N GLU A 458 -4.50 0.76 -10.76
CA GLU A 458 -4.41 2.21 -10.70
C GLU A 458 -5.27 2.84 -11.80
N ASP A 459 -5.16 2.32 -13.04
CA ASP A 459 -6.08 2.69 -14.13
C ASP A 459 -7.56 2.48 -13.73
N ALA A 460 -7.88 1.34 -13.10
CA ALA A 460 -9.25 1.06 -12.67
C ALA A 460 -9.73 2.10 -11.65
N GLY A 461 -8.89 2.44 -10.67
CA GLY A 461 -9.13 3.51 -9.69
C GLY A 461 -9.41 4.85 -10.37
N MET A 462 -8.57 5.25 -11.32
CA MET A 462 -8.74 6.51 -12.05
C MET A 462 -10.04 6.55 -12.85
N LEU A 463 -10.41 5.45 -13.53
CA LEU A 463 -11.67 5.37 -14.27
C LEU A 463 -12.89 5.49 -13.34
N MET A 464 -12.92 4.75 -12.24
CA MET A 464 -14.02 4.80 -11.26
C MET A 464 -14.15 6.19 -10.64
N GLU A 465 -13.03 6.86 -10.34
CA GLU A 465 -13.03 8.22 -9.81
C GLU A 465 -13.53 9.23 -10.84
N ALA A 466 -13.13 9.11 -12.11
CA ALA A 466 -13.63 9.97 -13.19
C ALA A 466 -15.13 9.77 -13.46
N LEU A 467 -15.63 8.53 -13.43
CA LEU A 467 -17.06 8.25 -13.55
C LEU A 467 -17.86 8.81 -12.37
N THR A 468 -17.32 8.70 -11.15
CA THR A 468 -17.91 9.32 -9.96
C THR A 468 -17.92 10.85 -10.08
N ALA A 469 -16.84 11.45 -10.60
CA ALA A 469 -16.74 12.88 -10.86
C ALA A 469 -17.79 13.38 -11.88
N THR A 470 -18.15 12.58 -12.88
CA THR A 470 -19.19 12.91 -13.87
C THR A 470 -20.59 12.42 -13.46
N GLY A 471 -20.80 12.12 -12.16
CA GLY A 471 -22.10 11.73 -11.62
C GLY A 471 -22.65 10.42 -12.16
N ARG A 472 -21.78 9.52 -12.64
CA ARG A 472 -22.12 8.18 -13.15
C ARG A 472 -21.75 7.10 -12.12
N PHE A 473 -22.41 7.13 -10.96
CA PHE A 473 -22.11 6.23 -9.83
C PHE A 473 -22.38 4.76 -10.16
N ASP A 474 -23.45 4.51 -10.92
CA ASP A 474 -23.81 3.22 -11.48
C ASP A 474 -22.72 2.66 -12.40
N HIS A 475 -22.20 3.49 -13.31
CA HIS A 475 -21.09 3.11 -14.18
C HIS A 475 -19.80 2.87 -13.39
N ALA A 476 -19.53 3.64 -12.33
CA ALA A 476 -18.38 3.40 -11.46
C ALA A 476 -18.50 2.06 -10.73
N GLN A 477 -19.70 1.69 -10.26
CA GLN A 477 -19.97 0.37 -9.70
C GLN A 477 -19.80 -0.74 -10.77
N ILE A 478 -20.33 -0.57 -11.98
CA ILE A 478 -20.15 -1.54 -13.06
C ILE A 478 -18.67 -1.69 -13.42
N ALA A 479 -17.91 -0.59 -13.45
CA ALA A 479 -16.46 -0.61 -13.67
C ALA A 479 -15.74 -1.40 -12.56
N TYR A 480 -16.14 -1.25 -11.29
CA TYR A 480 -15.64 -2.09 -10.19
C TYR A 480 -15.87 -3.58 -10.49
N TRP A 481 -17.10 -3.99 -10.80
CA TRP A 481 -17.41 -5.41 -11.06
C TRP A 481 -16.72 -5.95 -12.33
N GLN A 482 -16.53 -5.12 -13.36
CA GLN A 482 -15.80 -5.50 -14.57
C GLN A 482 -14.30 -5.67 -14.30
N LEU A 483 -13.71 -4.78 -13.50
CA LEU A 483 -12.26 -4.67 -13.34
C LEU A 483 -11.73 -5.39 -12.10
N ALA A 484 -12.61 -5.88 -11.22
CA ALA A 484 -12.24 -6.80 -10.14
C ALA A 484 -11.56 -8.05 -10.73
N GLY A 485 -10.25 -8.20 -10.50
CA GLY A 485 -9.46 -9.32 -11.01
C GLY A 485 -8.58 -9.01 -12.23
N LEU A 486 -8.15 -7.76 -12.39
CA LEU A 486 -7.12 -7.36 -13.35
C LEU A 486 -5.84 -8.21 -13.23
N ASP A 487 -5.48 -8.61 -12.00
CA ASP A 487 -4.36 -9.49 -11.66
C ASP A 487 -4.62 -11.00 -11.89
N GLY A 488 -5.80 -11.36 -12.42
CA GLY A 488 -6.22 -12.75 -12.62
C GLY A 488 -6.84 -13.40 -11.39
N THR A 489 -7.01 -12.66 -10.28
CA THR A 489 -7.43 -13.24 -8.98
C THR A 489 -8.87 -12.88 -8.58
N GLY A 490 -9.51 -11.93 -9.27
CA GLY A 490 -10.95 -11.62 -9.09
C GLY A 490 -11.30 -10.54 -8.06
N VAL A 491 -10.33 -9.74 -7.61
CA VAL A 491 -10.50 -8.51 -6.80
C VAL A 491 -9.42 -7.49 -7.22
N LEU A 492 -9.60 -6.20 -6.94
CA LEU A 492 -8.58 -5.16 -7.14
C LEU A 492 -7.36 -5.38 -6.22
N GLY A 493 -6.13 -5.33 -6.70
CA GLY A 493 -4.92 -5.49 -5.89
C GLY A 493 -4.42 -4.21 -5.17
N ASP A 494 -4.71 -3.04 -5.74
CA ASP A 494 -4.30 -1.73 -5.23
C ASP A 494 -5.24 -1.14 -4.16
N GLY A 495 -4.66 -0.42 -3.18
CA GLY A 495 -5.43 0.17 -2.08
C GLY A 495 -6.25 1.41 -2.46
N LYS A 496 -5.73 2.29 -3.34
CA LYS A 496 -6.47 3.48 -3.79
C LYS A 496 -7.68 3.06 -4.62
N ALA A 497 -7.50 2.12 -5.54
CA ALA A 497 -8.57 1.59 -6.37
C ALA A 497 -9.73 1.02 -5.54
N ARG A 498 -9.42 0.28 -4.47
CA ARG A 498 -10.41 -0.26 -3.51
C ARG A 498 -11.18 0.84 -2.77
N LEU A 499 -10.50 1.89 -2.32
CA LEU A 499 -11.18 3.00 -1.63
C LEU A 499 -12.06 3.81 -2.58
N VAL A 500 -11.66 3.98 -3.84
CA VAL A 500 -12.53 4.58 -4.87
C VAL A 500 -13.74 3.67 -5.15
N ALA A 501 -13.55 2.35 -5.24
CA ALA A 501 -14.65 1.40 -5.38
C ALA A 501 -15.61 1.48 -4.18
N ALA A 502 -15.08 1.54 -2.95
CA ALA A 502 -15.89 1.70 -1.73
C ALA A 502 -16.77 2.96 -1.77
N LYS A 503 -16.27 4.09 -2.31
CA LYS A 503 -17.10 5.29 -2.52
C LYS A 503 -18.28 5.01 -3.44
N ALA A 504 -18.02 4.40 -4.60
CA ALA A 504 -19.07 4.07 -5.56
C ALA A 504 -20.10 3.12 -4.94
N LEU A 505 -19.65 2.10 -4.22
CA LEU A 505 -20.50 1.11 -3.53
C LEU A 505 -21.33 1.74 -2.41
N ILE A 506 -20.79 2.67 -1.62
CA ILE A 506 -21.58 3.46 -0.64
C ILE A 506 -22.65 4.28 -1.36
N LEU A 507 -22.33 4.92 -2.48
CA LEU A 507 -23.27 5.75 -3.26
C LEU A 507 -24.36 4.94 -3.96
N THR A 508 -24.10 3.67 -4.30
CA THR A 508 -25.10 2.77 -4.89
C THR A 508 -25.83 1.88 -3.86
N GLY A 509 -25.30 1.76 -2.64
CA GLY A 509 -25.96 1.07 -1.51
C GLY A 509 -25.46 -0.36 -1.24
N ASP A 510 -24.35 -0.77 -1.85
CA ASP A 510 -23.74 -2.08 -1.64
C ASP A 510 -22.75 -2.04 -0.46
N LEU A 511 -23.31 -1.96 0.75
CA LEU A 511 -22.55 -1.57 1.95
C LEU A 511 -21.64 -2.67 2.50
N ASP A 512 -22.00 -3.95 2.35
CA ASP A 512 -21.12 -5.06 2.78
C ASP A 512 -19.83 -5.07 1.96
N GLU A 513 -19.96 -5.00 0.64
CA GLU A 513 -18.83 -4.98 -0.28
C GLU A 513 -18.00 -3.70 -0.08
N ALA A 514 -18.65 -2.55 0.11
CA ALA A 514 -17.93 -1.31 0.42
C ALA A 514 -17.05 -1.44 1.67
N LEU A 515 -17.60 -2.02 2.74
CA LEU A 515 -16.87 -2.20 3.99
C LEU A 515 -15.76 -3.24 3.86
N ASP A 516 -15.98 -4.32 3.11
CA ASP A 516 -14.94 -5.30 2.80
C ASP A 516 -13.77 -4.63 2.06
N GLN A 517 -14.03 -3.76 1.08
CA GLN A 517 -12.97 -3.02 0.39
C GLN A 517 -12.17 -2.13 1.35
N ILE A 518 -12.82 -1.42 2.28
CA ILE A 518 -12.15 -0.59 3.30
C ILE A 518 -11.29 -1.46 4.23
N GLN A 519 -11.84 -2.56 4.74
CA GLN A 519 -11.16 -3.44 5.68
C GLN A 519 -9.97 -4.17 5.05
N ILE A 520 -10.08 -4.59 3.78
CA ILE A 520 -8.96 -5.19 3.05
C ILE A 520 -7.80 -4.20 2.93
N VAL A 521 -8.09 -2.91 2.69
CA VAL A 521 -7.06 -1.86 2.67
C VAL A 521 -6.41 -1.71 4.05
N GLN A 522 -7.20 -1.64 5.12
CA GLN A 522 -6.67 -1.52 6.48
C GLN A 522 -5.80 -2.70 6.89
N LEU A 523 -6.19 -3.93 6.53
CA LEU A 523 -5.47 -5.16 6.88
C LEU A 523 -4.20 -5.37 6.05
N ARG A 524 -4.19 -4.98 4.76
CA ARG A 524 -3.06 -5.24 3.85
C ARG A 524 -2.12 -4.05 3.67
N ARG A 525 -2.61 -2.83 3.86
CA ARG A 525 -1.96 -1.58 3.45
C ARG A 525 -1.85 -0.56 4.59
N GLY A 526 -1.80 -1.03 5.83
CA GLY A 526 -1.63 -0.17 7.01
C GLY A 526 -0.36 0.69 7.02
N GLN A 527 0.58 0.46 6.08
CA GLN A 527 1.77 1.29 5.89
C GLN A 527 1.66 2.29 4.73
N SER A 528 0.70 2.11 3.82
CA SER A 528 0.61 2.83 2.53
C SER A 528 -0.03 4.22 2.65
N ARG A 529 -0.31 4.67 3.88
CA ARG A 529 -0.80 6.03 4.20
C ARG A 529 -2.16 6.36 3.57
N PHE A 530 -3.09 5.41 3.63
CA PHE A 530 -4.45 5.58 3.10
C PHE A 530 -5.45 6.12 4.13
N GLU A 531 -5.02 6.41 5.35
CA GLU A 531 -5.85 6.81 6.48
C GLU A 531 -6.69 8.04 6.20
N ALA A 532 -6.12 9.06 5.57
CA ALA A 532 -6.85 10.28 5.23
C ALA A 532 -7.96 9.98 4.20
N GLU A 533 -7.68 9.09 3.24
CA GLU A 533 -8.67 8.64 2.27
C GLU A 533 -9.75 7.77 2.94
N ILE A 534 -9.37 6.86 3.84
CA ILE A 534 -10.30 6.04 4.62
C ILE A 534 -11.25 6.93 5.44
N ASN A 535 -10.73 7.94 6.16
CA ASN A 535 -11.56 8.87 6.93
C ASN A 535 -12.54 9.63 6.02
N ARG A 536 -12.11 10.05 4.83
CA ARG A 536 -12.97 10.70 3.82
C ARG A 536 -14.06 9.76 3.30
N VAL A 537 -13.74 8.49 3.03
CA VAL A 537 -14.72 7.46 2.64
C VAL A 537 -15.70 7.15 3.79
N LEU A 538 -15.22 7.07 5.03
CA LEU A 538 -16.07 6.86 6.19
C LEU A 538 -16.98 8.06 6.47
N ARG A 539 -16.53 9.30 6.21
CA ARG A 539 -17.41 10.48 6.25
C ARG A 539 -18.54 10.40 5.20
N LEU A 540 -18.29 9.76 4.05
CA LEU A 540 -19.34 9.48 3.06
C LEU A 540 -20.36 8.46 3.56
N ALA A 541 -19.98 7.55 4.46
CA ALA A 541 -20.91 6.56 5.05
C ALA A 541 -22.11 7.21 5.76
N ALA A 542 -21.98 8.46 6.23
CA ALA A 542 -23.06 9.23 6.86
C ALA A 542 -24.19 9.62 5.89
N THR A 543 -24.03 9.41 4.57
CA THR A 543 -25.14 9.58 3.60
C THR A 543 -26.13 8.42 3.65
N ARG A 544 -25.81 7.36 4.39
CA ARG A 544 -26.66 6.18 4.59
C ARG A 544 -27.23 6.15 6.00
N PRO A 545 -28.44 5.60 6.19
CA PRO A 545 -29.00 5.40 7.52
C PRO A 545 -28.11 4.53 8.41
N ALA A 546 -27.97 4.90 9.69
CA ALA A 546 -27.23 4.12 10.69
C ALA A 546 -27.70 2.65 10.75
N SER A 547 -29.01 2.40 10.63
CA SER A 547 -29.59 1.06 10.67
C SER A 547 -29.11 0.12 9.54
N GLU A 548 -28.71 0.67 8.39
CA GLU A 548 -28.14 -0.14 7.31
C GLU A 548 -26.73 -0.62 7.68
N TRP A 549 -25.93 0.24 8.31
CA TRP A 549 -24.59 -0.09 8.81
C TRP A 549 -24.62 -1.04 10.02
N GLU A 550 -25.61 -0.91 10.91
CA GLU A 550 -25.81 -1.84 12.02
C GLU A 550 -26.01 -3.27 11.53
N ARG A 551 -26.76 -3.48 10.45
CA ARG A 551 -26.95 -4.80 9.83
C ARG A 551 -25.63 -5.36 9.28
N VAL A 552 -24.77 -4.51 8.72
CA VAL A 552 -23.45 -4.90 8.20
C VAL A 552 -22.54 -5.37 9.35
N ILE A 553 -22.60 -4.70 10.52
CA ILE A 553 -21.87 -5.09 11.73
C ILE A 553 -22.46 -6.38 12.33
N GLU A 554 -23.79 -6.48 12.40
CA GLU A 554 -24.49 -7.65 12.93
C GLU A 554 -24.16 -8.92 12.14
N ARG A 555 -24.20 -8.87 10.80
CA ARG A 555 -23.80 -10.01 9.96
C ARG A 555 -22.38 -10.51 10.25
N ARG A 556 -21.43 -9.62 10.53
CA ARG A 556 -20.05 -10.00 10.90
C ARG A 556 -19.99 -10.69 12.25
N LEU A 557 -20.70 -10.16 13.25
CA LEU A 557 -20.81 -10.79 14.56
C LEU A 557 -21.44 -12.18 14.46
N GLU A 558 -22.52 -12.31 13.69
CA GLU A 558 -23.18 -13.58 13.44
C GLU A 558 -22.20 -14.58 12.80
N ARG A 559 -21.46 -14.18 11.77
CA ARG A 559 -20.45 -15.03 11.11
C ARG A 559 -19.25 -15.42 11.98
N GLY A 560 -19.15 -14.90 13.21
CA GLY A 560 -18.02 -15.12 14.11
C GLY A 560 -16.78 -14.30 13.77
N ALA A 561 -16.91 -13.27 12.92
CA ALA A 561 -15.83 -12.36 12.54
C ALA A 561 -15.73 -11.18 13.52
N ILE A 562 -15.48 -11.49 14.80
CA ILE A 562 -15.53 -10.53 15.92
C ILE A 562 -14.57 -9.36 15.75
N ARG A 563 -13.31 -9.59 15.34
CA ARG A 563 -12.33 -8.51 15.15
C ARG A 563 -12.70 -7.60 13.98
N LEU A 564 -13.21 -8.18 12.90
CA LEU A 564 -13.70 -7.40 11.76
C LEU A 564 -14.95 -6.60 12.15
N ALA A 565 -15.84 -7.14 12.98
CA ALA A 565 -16.99 -6.41 13.50
C ALA A 565 -16.57 -5.26 14.43
N GLN A 566 -15.58 -5.47 15.30
CA GLN A 566 -15.06 -4.43 16.21
C GLN A 566 -14.43 -3.28 15.43
N GLN A 567 -13.62 -3.58 14.42
CA GLN A 567 -13.00 -2.57 13.54
C GLN A 567 -14.06 -1.78 12.76
N ALA A 568 -15.02 -2.48 12.14
CA ALA A 568 -16.15 -1.87 11.46
C ALA A 568 -16.95 -0.94 12.36
N ALA A 569 -17.29 -1.41 13.57
CA ALA A 569 -18.06 -0.64 14.54
C ALA A 569 -17.31 0.62 14.97
N ARG A 570 -16.00 0.55 15.23
CA ARG A 570 -15.20 1.73 15.61
C ARG A 570 -15.12 2.74 14.47
N ASP A 571 -14.83 2.27 13.26
CA ASP A 571 -14.74 3.12 12.07
C ASP A 571 -16.08 3.82 11.77
N LEU A 572 -17.19 3.11 11.85
CA LEU A 572 -18.51 3.68 11.56
C LEU A 572 -18.99 4.59 12.72
N ALA A 573 -18.72 4.23 13.98
CA ALA A 573 -19.06 5.04 15.16
C ALA A 573 -18.35 6.41 15.20
N ASP A 574 -17.23 6.54 14.49
CA ASP A 574 -16.50 7.80 14.35
C ASP A 574 -17.17 8.77 13.37
N PHE A 575 -17.92 8.29 12.37
CA PHE A 575 -18.36 9.13 11.24
C PHE A 575 -19.87 9.11 10.97
N VAL A 576 -20.59 8.07 11.39
CA VAL A 576 -22.04 7.92 11.15
C VAL A 576 -22.81 8.42 12.37
N PRO A 577 -23.61 9.50 12.26
CA PRO A 577 -24.38 10.02 13.39
C PRO A 577 -25.47 9.02 13.82
N GLY A 578 -25.66 8.87 15.14
CA GLY A 578 -26.73 8.04 15.72
C GLY A 578 -26.44 6.53 15.79
N LEU A 579 -25.20 6.10 15.57
CA LEU A 579 -24.79 4.70 15.57
C LEU A 579 -24.55 4.14 17.00
N ASP A 580 -25.53 4.26 17.91
CA ASP A 580 -25.40 3.89 19.34
C ASP A 580 -26.41 2.80 19.77
N SER A 581 -26.50 1.72 18.99
CA SER A 581 -27.32 0.55 19.36
C SER A 581 -26.55 -0.48 20.20
N LEU A 582 -27.31 -1.42 20.79
CA LEU A 582 -26.74 -2.57 21.51
C LEU A 582 -25.83 -3.44 20.62
N ILE A 583 -26.10 -3.50 19.30
CA ILE A 583 -25.27 -4.23 18.33
C ILE A 583 -23.87 -3.60 18.27
N VAL A 584 -23.82 -2.27 18.19
CA VAL A 584 -22.58 -1.51 18.12
C VAL A 584 -21.83 -1.59 19.45
N ALA A 585 -22.53 -1.43 20.57
CA ALA A 585 -21.94 -1.59 21.90
C ALA A 585 -21.34 -2.99 22.10
N ARG A 586 -22.03 -4.04 21.65
CA ARG A 586 -21.53 -5.43 21.68
C ARG A 586 -20.28 -5.61 20.83
N ALA A 587 -20.20 -4.99 19.65
CA ALA A 587 -19.03 -5.06 18.79
C ALA A 587 -17.82 -4.31 19.35
N LEU A 588 -18.04 -3.13 19.95
CA LEU A 588 -16.99 -2.30 20.52
C LEU A 588 -16.40 -2.89 21.82
N GLY A 589 -17.24 -3.59 22.60
CA GLY A 589 -16.86 -4.14 23.90
C GLY A 589 -16.95 -3.11 25.04
N GLU A 590 -16.39 -3.45 26.19
CA GLU A 590 -16.37 -2.57 27.37
C GLU A 590 -15.51 -1.32 27.10
N ARG A 591 -16.00 -0.16 27.55
CA ARG A 591 -15.36 1.15 27.34
C ARG A 591 -15.05 1.80 28.68
N THR A 592 -13.79 2.20 28.88
CA THR A 592 -13.37 3.00 30.03
C THR A 592 -13.33 4.46 29.63
N ARG A 593 -14.15 5.31 30.26
CA ARG A 593 -14.18 6.74 29.97
C ARG A 593 -12.85 7.39 30.35
N LEU A 594 -12.23 8.08 29.39
CA LEU A 594 -10.95 8.77 29.58
C LEU A 594 -11.15 10.26 29.86
N VAL A 595 -10.17 10.85 30.56
CA VAL A 595 -10.08 12.30 30.83
C VAL A 595 -8.66 12.74 30.52
N LEU A 596 -8.52 13.85 29.80
CA LEU A 596 -7.22 14.46 29.50
C LEU A 596 -6.83 15.43 30.62
N ASP A 597 -5.62 15.27 31.17
CA ASP A 597 -5.03 16.24 32.09
C ASP A 597 -4.54 17.48 31.30
N PRO A 598 -5.08 18.69 31.57
CA PRO A 598 -4.63 19.91 30.90
C PRO A 598 -3.15 20.22 31.12
N LEU A 599 -2.54 19.75 32.20
CA LEU A 599 -1.11 19.95 32.47
C LEU A 599 -0.23 19.28 31.41
N LEU A 600 -0.63 18.13 30.88
CA LEU A 600 0.12 17.44 29.83
C LEU A 600 0.15 18.23 28.52
N ILE A 601 -0.91 18.99 28.22
CA ILE A 601 -0.95 19.89 27.07
C ILE A 601 -0.07 21.12 27.32
N ALA A 602 -0.07 21.66 28.55
CA ALA A 602 0.82 22.76 28.93
C ALA A 602 2.30 22.36 28.85
N ASP A 603 2.63 21.13 29.28
CA ASP A 603 3.97 20.55 29.15
C ASP A 603 4.39 20.40 27.68
N LEU A 604 3.48 19.95 26.82
CA LEU A 604 3.74 19.86 25.37
C LEU A 604 4.01 21.23 24.75
N VAL A 605 3.23 22.26 25.10
CA VAL A 605 3.47 23.63 24.62
C VAL A 605 4.83 24.15 25.13
N SER A 606 5.16 23.91 26.40
CA SER A 606 6.43 24.34 27.01
C SER A 606 7.64 23.67 26.36
N ALA A 607 7.48 22.43 25.88
CA ALA A 607 8.50 21.70 25.13
C ALA A 607 8.67 22.19 23.68
N MET A 608 7.86 23.18 23.24
CA MET A 608 7.88 23.73 21.89
C MET A 608 7.80 25.26 21.90
N PRO A 609 8.87 25.98 22.28
CA PRO A 609 8.86 27.44 22.35
C PRO A 609 8.42 28.13 21.05
N ALA A 610 8.72 27.53 19.89
CA ALA A 610 8.30 28.05 18.58
C ALA A 610 6.77 28.07 18.37
N ALA A 611 6.00 27.28 19.13
CA ALA A 611 4.53 27.29 19.09
C ALA A 611 3.89 28.28 20.09
N GLU A 612 4.66 28.93 20.98
CA GLU A 612 4.11 29.72 22.09
C GLU A 612 3.12 30.79 21.60
N SER A 613 3.52 31.54 20.56
CA SER A 613 2.72 32.63 19.97
C SER A 613 1.43 32.18 19.27
N THR A 614 1.31 30.92 18.87
CA THR A 614 0.14 30.36 18.16
C THR A 614 -0.65 29.33 18.97
N SER A 615 -0.09 28.85 20.08
CA SER A 615 -0.64 27.80 20.94
C SER A 615 -2.07 28.08 21.37
N SER A 616 -2.38 29.29 21.85
CA SER A 616 -3.73 29.68 22.27
C SER A 616 -4.75 29.59 21.12
N ALA A 617 -4.36 29.98 19.90
CA ALA A 617 -5.23 29.92 18.72
C ALA A 617 -5.49 28.47 18.29
N ILE A 618 -4.45 27.62 18.34
CA ILE A 618 -4.54 26.19 18.05
C ILE A 618 -5.44 25.49 19.09
N LEU A 619 -5.20 25.71 20.38
CA LEU A 619 -6.01 25.13 21.46
C LEU A 619 -7.47 25.60 21.41
N GLY A 620 -7.69 26.88 21.12
CA GLY A 620 -9.05 27.41 20.94
C GLY A 620 -9.77 26.76 19.76
N ARG A 621 -9.08 26.58 18.63
CA ARG A 621 -9.64 25.94 17.43
C ARG A 621 -9.91 24.45 17.61
N LEU A 622 -9.08 23.75 18.40
CA LEU A 622 -9.20 22.32 18.69
C LEU A 622 -9.92 22.02 20.02
N SER A 623 -10.63 23.01 20.57
CA SER A 623 -11.41 22.83 21.78
C SER A 623 -12.60 21.91 21.54
N PHE A 624 -13.00 21.17 22.58
CA PHE A 624 -14.11 20.23 22.50
C PHE A 624 -15.42 20.97 22.15
N PRO A 625 -16.09 20.64 21.02
CA PRO A 625 -17.33 21.30 20.65
C PRO A 625 -18.43 21.08 21.69
N LYS A 626 -19.30 22.09 21.87
CA LYS A 626 -20.42 22.01 22.82
C LYS A 626 -21.53 21.06 22.36
N ASP A 627 -21.73 20.99 21.05
CA ASP A 627 -22.78 20.18 20.42
C ASP A 627 -22.16 18.96 19.72
N ASP A 628 -22.67 17.77 20.02
CA ASP A 628 -22.26 16.52 19.39
C ASP A 628 -23.02 16.29 18.08
N THR A 629 -22.70 17.09 17.05
CA THR A 629 -23.38 17.05 15.76
C THR A 629 -22.40 16.85 14.61
N LEU A 630 -22.89 16.30 13.51
CA LEU A 630 -22.11 16.16 12.27
C LEU A 630 -21.64 17.53 11.75
N ARG A 631 -22.43 18.59 11.95
CA ARG A 631 -22.07 19.97 11.61
C ARG A 631 -20.88 20.46 12.43
N ALA A 632 -20.89 20.26 13.74
CA ALA A 632 -19.78 20.65 14.62
C ALA A 632 -18.50 19.85 14.29
N ALA A 633 -18.63 18.55 14.00
CA ALA A 633 -17.53 17.72 13.53
C ALA A 633 -16.91 18.25 12.24
N ASP A 634 -17.77 18.59 11.27
CA ASP A 634 -17.36 19.13 9.97
C ASP A 634 -16.64 20.49 10.10
N GLN A 635 -17.17 21.40 10.92
CA GLN A 635 -16.56 22.70 11.22
C GLN A 635 -15.19 22.55 11.88
N LEU A 636 -15.07 21.62 12.82
CA LEU A 636 -13.82 21.33 13.52
C LEU A 636 -12.75 20.83 12.52
N ALA A 637 -13.10 19.90 11.63
CA ALA A 637 -12.16 19.26 10.71
C ALA A 637 -11.71 20.13 9.53
N GLN A 638 -12.49 21.14 9.11
CA GLN A 638 -12.22 21.86 7.85
C GLN A 638 -11.15 22.97 7.95
N GLU A 639 -11.09 23.67 9.08
CA GLU A 639 -10.34 24.94 9.21
C GLU A 639 -9.16 24.91 10.18
N TRP A 640 -8.88 23.77 10.82
CA TRP A 640 -7.86 23.68 11.87
C TRP A 640 -6.46 24.11 11.42
N TRP A 641 -6.10 23.91 10.15
CA TRP A 641 -4.79 24.27 9.59
C TRP A 641 -4.60 25.78 9.44
N SER A 642 -5.69 26.57 9.41
CA SER A 642 -5.63 28.02 9.18
C SER A 642 -4.95 28.81 10.31
N VAL A 643 -4.85 28.20 11.50
CA VAL A 643 -4.17 28.78 12.66
C VAL A 643 -2.69 28.40 12.73
N LEU A 644 -2.19 27.58 11.79
CA LEU A 644 -0.76 27.27 11.69
C LEU A 644 -0.01 28.39 10.97
N VAL A 645 1.23 28.65 11.40
CA VAL A 645 2.13 29.53 10.65
C VAL A 645 2.48 28.86 9.32
N PRO A 646 2.41 29.56 8.16
CA PRO A 646 2.82 28.97 6.89
C PRO A 646 4.29 28.56 6.91
N PRO A 647 4.68 27.39 6.35
CA PRO A 647 6.05 26.90 6.39
C PRO A 647 7.03 27.79 5.60
N ALA A 648 6.54 28.59 4.66
CA ALA A 648 7.35 29.57 3.95
C ALA A 648 7.73 30.79 4.81
N ARG A 649 6.94 31.08 5.87
CA ARG A 649 7.17 32.20 6.78
C ARG A 649 8.06 31.79 7.95
N ASP A 650 7.75 30.66 8.57
CA ASP A 650 8.51 30.10 9.69
C ASP A 650 8.31 28.58 9.72
N ARG A 651 9.38 27.83 9.47
CA ARG A 651 9.34 26.36 9.40
C ARG A 651 9.23 25.73 10.78
N ASP A 652 9.89 26.30 11.78
CA ASP A 652 9.96 25.73 13.13
C ASP A 652 8.64 25.96 13.85
N ALA A 653 8.06 27.17 13.72
CA ALA A 653 6.73 27.45 14.24
C ALA A 653 5.64 26.60 13.55
N HIS A 654 5.78 26.33 12.24
CA HIS A 654 4.88 25.42 11.53
C HIS A 654 4.97 23.99 12.05
N ALA A 655 6.19 23.47 12.20
CA ALA A 655 6.44 22.12 12.71
C ALA A 655 5.90 21.94 14.14
N ALA A 656 6.20 22.90 15.01
CA ALA A 656 5.72 22.93 16.40
C ALA A 656 4.19 23.02 16.47
N GLY A 657 3.56 23.86 15.64
CA GLY A 657 2.11 23.96 15.55
C GLY A 657 1.44 22.67 15.06
N ALA A 658 2.02 22.00 14.06
CA ALA A 658 1.54 20.71 13.57
C ALA A 658 1.65 19.61 14.64
N MET A 659 2.75 19.60 15.41
CA MET A 659 2.98 18.67 16.51
C MET A 659 1.99 18.91 17.67
N LEU A 660 1.72 20.16 18.02
CA LEU A 660 0.69 20.52 19.01
C LEU A 660 -0.71 20.06 18.54
N ALA A 661 -1.04 20.34 17.28
CA ALA A 661 -2.32 19.93 16.70
C ALA A 661 -2.49 18.41 16.75
N LEU A 662 -1.45 17.64 16.39
CA LEU A 662 -1.43 16.18 16.47
C LEU A 662 -1.70 15.69 17.89
N GLY A 663 -0.98 16.21 18.89
CA GLY A 663 -1.12 15.81 20.29
C GLY A 663 -2.51 16.09 20.85
N VAL A 664 -3.02 17.30 20.63
CA VAL A 664 -4.36 17.71 21.11
C VAL A 664 -5.47 16.92 20.41
N SER A 665 -5.41 16.78 19.07
CA SER A 665 -6.44 16.06 18.34
C SER A 665 -6.44 14.57 18.69
N LEU A 666 -5.28 13.95 18.88
CA LEU A 666 -5.24 12.54 19.29
C LEU A 666 -5.76 12.33 20.71
N ALA A 667 -5.35 13.18 21.65
CA ALA A 667 -5.87 13.10 23.01
C ALA A 667 -7.40 13.24 23.04
N ASN A 668 -7.93 14.24 22.34
CA ASN A 668 -9.38 14.44 22.23
C ASN A 668 -10.09 13.31 21.46
N TYR A 669 -9.45 12.71 20.45
CA TYR A 669 -9.96 11.52 19.78
C TYR A 669 -10.13 10.36 20.77
N PHE A 670 -9.11 10.04 21.57
CA PHE A 670 -9.21 8.94 22.54
C PHE A 670 -10.26 9.21 23.61
N VAL A 671 -10.35 10.46 24.10
CA VAL A 671 -11.43 10.86 25.02
C VAL A 671 -12.80 10.67 24.37
N ALA A 672 -13.02 11.15 23.15
CA ALA A 672 -14.28 11.00 22.44
C ALA A 672 -14.61 9.52 22.13
N ALA A 673 -13.64 8.75 21.64
CA ALA A 673 -13.80 7.34 21.29
C ALA A 673 -14.07 6.44 22.52
N SER A 674 -13.70 6.89 23.71
CA SER A 674 -14.01 6.22 24.98
C SER A 674 -15.46 6.41 25.45
N GLY A 675 -16.18 7.37 24.87
CA GLY A 675 -17.59 7.65 25.16
C GLY A 675 -18.57 6.95 24.20
N PRO A 676 -19.84 7.42 24.16
CA PRO A 676 -20.80 7.04 23.13
C PRO A 676 -20.28 7.34 21.70
N PRO A 677 -20.72 6.58 20.68
CA PRO A 677 -20.46 6.87 19.27
C PRO A 677 -20.79 8.33 18.93
N SER A 678 -19.85 9.03 18.29
CA SER A 678 -19.93 10.47 18.07
C SER A 678 -19.13 10.87 16.82
N PRO A 679 -19.72 11.70 15.92
CA PRO A 679 -19.00 12.25 14.78
C PRO A 679 -17.83 13.17 15.18
N ILE A 680 -17.82 13.71 16.41
CA ILE A 680 -16.70 14.49 16.94
C ILE A 680 -15.42 13.63 17.04
N ALA A 681 -15.55 12.34 17.37
CA ALA A 681 -14.43 11.42 17.36
C ALA A 681 -13.82 11.32 15.95
N GLY A 682 -14.65 11.19 14.90
CA GLY A 682 -14.19 11.18 13.51
C GLY A 682 -13.51 12.47 13.08
N ALA A 683 -13.99 13.63 13.53
CA ALA A 683 -13.32 14.91 13.26
C ALA A 683 -11.92 14.97 13.87
N TYR A 684 -11.75 14.56 15.13
CA TYR A 684 -10.43 14.52 15.77
C TYR A 684 -9.52 13.47 15.15
N ARG A 685 -10.05 12.29 14.81
CA ARG A 685 -9.33 11.26 14.05
C ARG A 685 -8.84 11.79 12.70
N HIS A 686 -9.69 12.54 12.00
CA HIS A 686 -9.38 13.17 10.71
C HIS A 686 -8.24 14.19 10.85
N ILE A 687 -8.37 15.13 11.80
CA ILE A 687 -7.34 16.13 12.10
C ILE A 687 -6.03 15.46 12.50
N ALA A 688 -6.08 14.45 13.37
CA ALA A 688 -4.89 13.72 13.81
C ALA A 688 -4.15 13.07 12.64
N THR A 689 -4.87 12.43 11.71
CA THR A 689 -4.27 11.87 10.51
C THR A 689 -3.58 12.94 9.65
N GLU A 690 -4.20 14.10 9.49
CA GLU A 690 -3.66 15.20 8.70
C GLU A 690 -2.44 15.86 9.35
N ALA A 691 -2.54 16.14 10.65
CA ALA A 691 -1.44 16.68 11.44
C ALA A 691 -0.24 15.73 11.46
N LEU A 692 -0.48 14.41 11.52
CA LEU A 692 0.57 13.40 11.41
C LEU A 692 1.34 13.54 10.08
N HIS A 693 0.66 13.81 8.96
CA HIS A 693 1.35 14.02 7.69
C HIS A 693 2.18 15.31 7.65
N LEU A 694 1.70 16.39 8.28
CA LEU A 694 2.49 17.64 8.42
C LEU A 694 3.72 17.44 9.32
N VAL A 695 3.55 16.74 10.44
CA VAL A 695 4.62 16.34 11.36
C VAL A 695 5.68 15.54 10.62
N ARG A 696 5.28 14.56 9.80
CA ARG A 696 6.23 13.76 8.99
C ARG A 696 7.10 14.63 8.07
N ARG A 697 6.49 15.60 7.38
CA ARG A 697 7.20 16.50 6.47
C ARG A 697 8.19 17.40 7.19
N SER A 698 7.90 17.70 8.45
CA SER A 698 8.70 18.58 9.30
C SER A 698 9.46 17.82 10.40
N ARG A 699 9.62 16.49 10.27
CA ARG A 699 10.11 15.64 11.37
C ARG A 699 11.51 16.02 11.84
N TYR A 700 12.35 16.52 10.93
CA TYR A 700 13.71 16.96 11.23
C TYR A 700 13.78 18.31 11.96
N GLN A 701 12.66 19.04 12.07
CA GLN A 701 12.53 20.28 12.84
C GLN A 701 11.98 20.04 14.25
N ILE A 702 11.55 18.81 14.57
CA ILE A 702 10.90 18.50 15.85
C ILE A 702 11.94 18.06 16.87
N GLU A 703 12.02 18.79 17.98
CA GLU A 703 12.97 18.48 19.05
C GLU A 703 12.56 17.27 19.88
N ALA A 704 13.55 16.56 20.44
CA ALA A 704 13.34 15.38 21.27
C ALA A 704 12.45 15.65 22.49
N GLY A 705 12.51 16.85 23.08
CA GLY A 705 11.66 17.25 24.21
C GLY A 705 10.17 17.26 23.84
N ALA A 706 9.82 17.78 22.65
CA ALA A 706 8.46 17.79 22.14
C ALA A 706 7.94 16.37 21.88
N ILE A 707 8.79 15.49 21.32
CA ILE A 707 8.47 14.07 21.12
C ILE A 707 8.20 13.40 22.47
N GLN A 708 9.06 13.64 23.47
CA GLN A 708 8.88 13.07 24.80
C GLN A 708 7.58 13.54 25.46
N ALA A 709 7.26 14.83 25.38
CA ALA A 709 6.01 15.39 25.91
C ALA A 709 4.77 14.81 25.21
N LEU A 710 4.82 14.64 23.88
CA LEU A 710 3.77 13.96 23.12
C LEU A 710 3.57 12.53 23.64
N LEU A 711 4.64 11.75 23.77
CA LEU A 711 4.57 10.36 24.23
C LEU A 711 4.01 10.24 25.66
N ARG A 712 4.28 11.18 26.56
CA ARG A 712 3.66 11.22 27.89
C ARG A 712 2.14 11.36 27.85
N ILE A 713 1.60 12.13 26.90
CA ILE A 713 0.15 12.21 26.68
C ILE A 713 -0.40 10.81 26.36
N PHE A 714 0.23 10.06 25.46
CA PHE A 714 -0.22 8.70 25.12
C PHE A 714 -0.12 7.74 26.30
N ASP A 715 0.95 7.85 27.09
CA ASP A 715 1.11 7.01 28.27
C ASP A 715 -0.02 7.22 29.29
N SER A 716 -0.44 8.48 29.48
CA SER A 716 -1.57 8.83 30.35
C SER A 716 -2.92 8.29 29.85
N LEU A 717 -3.03 8.01 28.55
CA LEU A 717 -4.24 7.49 27.90
C LEU A 717 -4.28 5.95 27.85
N GLY A 718 -3.46 5.27 28.66
CA GLY A 718 -3.36 3.81 28.72
C GLY A 718 -4.65 3.03 29.03
N GLY A 719 -5.72 3.71 29.47
CA GLY A 719 -7.05 3.11 29.64
C GLY A 719 -7.83 2.89 28.34
N ALA A 720 -7.35 3.40 27.19
CA ALA A 720 -7.99 3.16 25.90
C ALA A 720 -7.76 1.71 25.42
N PRO A 721 -8.57 1.19 24.48
CA PRO A 721 -8.35 -0.14 23.91
C PRO A 721 -6.94 -0.30 23.35
N GLU A 722 -6.22 -1.32 23.82
CA GLU A 722 -4.78 -1.50 23.50
C GLU A 722 -4.53 -1.58 21.99
N TRP A 723 -5.41 -2.24 21.23
CA TRP A 723 -5.26 -2.35 19.78
C TRP A 723 -5.32 -0.99 19.08
N LEU A 724 -6.12 -0.04 19.59
CA LEU A 724 -6.26 1.30 19.04
C LEU A 724 -5.04 2.16 19.38
N LEU A 725 -4.53 2.07 20.62
CA LEU A 725 -3.28 2.72 21.04
C LEU A 725 -2.09 2.21 20.23
N ASP A 726 -1.96 0.88 20.09
CA ASP A 726 -0.90 0.24 19.31
C ASP A 726 -0.93 0.70 17.83
N THR A 727 -2.12 0.79 17.21
CA THR A 727 -2.24 1.33 15.84
C THR A 727 -1.73 2.76 15.72
N TRP A 728 -2.07 3.65 16.66
CA TRP A 728 -1.61 5.04 16.61
C TRP A 728 -0.14 5.21 16.98
N LEU A 729 0.38 4.47 17.96
CA LEU A 729 1.79 4.52 18.33
C LEU A 729 2.70 4.03 17.20
N VAL A 730 2.30 2.98 16.46
CA VAL A 730 3.03 2.54 15.26
C VAL A 730 3.03 3.62 14.17
N ARG A 731 1.93 4.38 14.02
CA ARG A 731 1.87 5.49 13.07
C ARG A 731 2.76 6.66 13.48
N ILE A 732 2.81 6.98 14.77
CA ILE A 732 3.68 8.03 15.33
C ILE A 732 5.14 7.64 15.17
N GLU A 733 5.50 6.41 15.50
CA GLU A 733 6.85 5.86 15.31
C GLU A 733 7.33 6.07 13.87
N ARG A 734 6.53 5.68 12.88
CA ARG A 734 6.85 5.80 11.44
C ARG A 734 6.76 7.21 10.87
N CYS A 735 6.05 8.10 11.56
CA CYS A 735 5.93 9.49 11.18
C CYS A 735 7.19 10.26 11.56
N LEU A 736 7.69 10.00 12.77
CA LEU A 736 8.88 10.62 13.33
C LEU A 736 10.16 9.80 13.08
N ASP A 737 10.02 8.59 12.50
CA ASP A 737 11.09 7.61 12.29
C ASP A 737 11.91 7.37 13.59
N LEU A 738 11.23 7.27 14.73
CA LEU A 738 11.85 7.33 16.07
C LEU A 738 12.96 6.30 16.26
N GLU A 739 12.73 5.05 15.84
CA GLU A 739 13.72 3.99 15.96
C GLU A 739 14.93 4.25 15.06
N ALA A 740 14.74 4.92 13.91
CA ALA A 740 15.81 5.26 12.97
C ALA A 740 16.61 6.49 13.36
N GLU A 741 15.96 7.55 13.82
CA GLU A 741 16.60 8.82 14.17
C GLU A 741 17.29 8.78 15.55
N HIS A 742 16.71 8.05 16.50
CA HIS A 742 17.22 8.01 17.88
C HIS A 742 18.00 6.74 18.21
N GLY A 743 17.86 5.65 17.43
CA GLY A 743 18.57 4.40 17.71
C GLY A 743 18.42 3.97 19.17
N ALA A 744 19.54 3.73 19.86
CA ALA A 744 19.53 3.31 21.26
C ALA A 744 19.14 4.41 22.26
N TYR A 745 19.13 5.69 21.86
CA TYR A 745 18.61 6.76 22.71
C TYR A 745 17.10 6.62 22.94
N LEU A 746 16.35 5.95 22.06
CA LEU A 746 14.90 5.85 22.19
C LEU A 746 14.45 5.28 23.56
N ASP A 747 15.17 4.29 24.10
CA ASP A 747 14.83 3.65 25.38
C ASP A 747 14.84 4.62 26.56
N GLY A 748 15.80 5.56 26.59
CA GLY A 748 15.83 6.57 27.64
C GLY A 748 14.80 7.68 27.42
N MET A 749 14.45 7.99 26.17
CA MET A 749 13.38 8.95 25.86
C MET A 749 12.03 8.50 26.44
N ILE A 750 11.73 7.20 26.35
CA ILE A 750 10.47 6.61 26.83
C ILE A 750 10.55 6.07 28.26
N THR A 751 11.66 6.31 28.97
CA THR A 751 11.83 5.87 30.36
C THR A 751 10.77 6.50 31.27
N GLY A 752 10.12 5.68 32.08
CA GLY A 752 9.02 6.09 32.97
C GLY A 752 7.64 6.11 32.30
N MET A 753 7.52 5.67 31.05
CA MET A 753 6.25 5.58 30.30
C MET A 753 5.88 4.11 30.01
N PRO A 754 5.29 3.36 30.97
CA PRO A 754 5.12 1.91 30.85
C PRO A 754 4.23 1.47 29.67
N VAL A 755 3.20 2.24 29.30
CA VAL A 755 2.32 1.92 28.18
C VAL A 755 3.05 2.14 26.87
N VAL A 756 3.74 3.28 26.73
CA VAL A 756 4.54 3.60 25.54
C VAL A 756 5.70 2.60 25.38
N GLN A 757 6.43 2.26 26.44
CA GLN A 757 7.49 1.25 26.41
C GLN A 757 7.03 -0.12 25.91
N ARG A 758 5.81 -0.50 26.30
CA ARG A 758 5.20 -1.77 25.88
C ARG A 758 4.77 -1.76 24.42
N LEU A 759 4.16 -0.65 23.96
CA LEU A 759 3.46 -0.60 22.68
C LEU A 759 4.26 0.05 21.54
N LEU A 760 5.17 0.98 21.82
CA LEU A 760 6.00 1.64 20.83
C LEU A 760 7.02 0.65 20.25
N ARG A 761 7.00 0.51 18.92
CA ARG A 761 7.84 -0.44 18.19
C ARG A 761 8.07 0.04 16.77
N GLY A 762 9.34 0.12 16.38
CA GLY A 762 9.74 0.35 15.00
C GLY A 762 9.85 -0.93 14.20
N ASP A 763 10.15 -0.78 12.91
CA ASP A 763 10.17 -1.90 11.97
C ASP A 763 11.14 -3.01 12.37
N GLU A 764 12.25 -2.66 13.03
CA GLU A 764 13.19 -3.67 13.54
C GLU A 764 12.53 -4.50 14.64
N ARG A 765 12.00 -3.88 15.70
CA ARG A 765 11.31 -4.58 16.79
C ARG A 765 10.12 -5.41 16.28
N ILE A 766 9.34 -4.88 15.34
CA ILE A 766 8.24 -5.60 14.69
C ILE A 766 8.75 -6.85 13.96
N GLY A 767 9.87 -6.75 13.25
CA GLY A 767 10.51 -7.90 12.60
C GLY A 767 10.91 -9.01 13.59
N TRP A 768 11.47 -8.64 14.75
CA TRP A 768 11.80 -9.60 15.81
C TRP A 768 10.57 -10.21 16.48
N GLU A 769 9.53 -9.42 16.73
CA GLU A 769 8.24 -9.89 17.28
C GLU A 769 7.59 -10.91 16.34
N LEU A 770 7.54 -10.62 15.02
CA LEU A 770 6.99 -11.54 14.03
C LEU A 770 7.79 -12.85 13.98
N ARG A 771 9.11 -12.76 14.04
CA ARG A 771 9.99 -13.93 14.07
C ARG A 771 9.75 -14.79 15.31
N LEU A 772 9.63 -14.14 16.48
CA LEU A 772 9.32 -14.82 17.73
C LEU A 772 7.95 -15.49 17.68
N ALA A 773 6.94 -14.84 17.05
CA ALA A 773 5.63 -15.45 16.82
C ALA A 773 5.74 -16.75 16.02
N HIS A 774 6.53 -16.76 14.93
CA HIS A 774 6.79 -17.98 14.16
C HIS A 774 7.51 -19.06 14.96
N ASP A 775 8.51 -18.69 15.77
CA ASP A 775 9.25 -19.66 16.57
C ASP A 775 8.38 -20.28 17.68
N LEU A 776 7.49 -19.49 18.30
CA LEU A 776 6.53 -19.97 19.28
C LEU A 776 5.45 -20.85 18.65
N ALA A 777 4.97 -20.49 17.44
CA ALA A 777 3.91 -21.22 16.75
C ALA A 777 4.29 -22.66 16.33
N VAL A 778 5.59 -23.02 16.40
CA VAL A 778 6.05 -24.40 16.20
C VAL A 778 5.50 -25.34 17.28
N ASP A 779 5.27 -24.83 18.49
CA ASP A 779 4.68 -25.58 19.60
C ASP A 779 3.22 -25.11 19.83
N PRO A 780 2.20 -25.95 19.55
CA PRO A 780 0.81 -25.58 19.75
C PRO A 780 0.45 -25.17 21.19
N THR A 781 1.22 -25.63 22.20
CA THR A 781 1.00 -25.22 23.60
C THR A 781 1.36 -23.75 23.85
N GLN A 782 2.13 -23.14 22.94
CA GLN A 782 2.52 -21.73 22.94
C GLN A 782 1.62 -20.88 22.03
N TYR A 783 0.41 -21.36 21.67
CA TYR A 783 -0.49 -20.63 20.77
C TYR A 783 -0.83 -19.23 21.30
N GLU A 784 -1.21 -19.08 22.58
CA GLU A 784 -1.62 -17.78 23.12
C GLU A 784 -0.55 -16.68 22.98
N PRO A 785 0.71 -16.87 23.44
CA PRO A 785 1.75 -15.86 23.23
C PRO A 785 2.08 -15.64 21.75
N ALA A 786 2.03 -16.68 20.90
CA ALA A 786 2.21 -16.53 19.46
C ALA A 786 1.08 -15.70 18.84
N ALA A 787 -0.18 -15.96 19.21
CA ALA A 787 -1.36 -15.27 18.73
C ALA A 787 -1.36 -13.79 19.11
N MET A 788 -0.93 -13.44 20.32
CA MET A 788 -0.76 -12.05 20.74
C MET A 788 0.25 -11.31 19.84
N LEU A 789 1.41 -11.93 19.56
CA LEU A 789 2.43 -11.33 18.68
C LEU A 789 1.95 -11.25 17.23
N PHE A 790 1.30 -12.28 16.70
CA PHE A 790 0.73 -12.25 15.35
C PHE A 790 -0.33 -11.15 15.21
N ALA A 791 -1.25 -11.02 16.17
CA ALA A 791 -2.28 -9.99 16.15
C ALA A 791 -1.66 -8.57 16.15
N ARG A 792 -0.61 -8.37 16.95
CA ARG A 792 0.16 -7.14 16.96
C ARG A 792 0.87 -6.92 15.62
N CYS A 793 1.59 -7.90 15.10
CA CYS A 793 2.31 -7.77 13.82
C CYS A 793 1.36 -7.59 12.62
N ALA A 794 0.16 -8.15 12.65
CA ALA A 794 -0.85 -7.99 11.59
C ALA A 794 -1.31 -6.53 11.43
N ARG A 795 -1.29 -5.72 12.50
CA ARG A 795 -1.57 -4.28 12.43
C ARG A 795 -0.39 -3.46 11.92
N ALA A 796 0.81 -4.02 11.94
CA ALA A 796 2.05 -3.29 11.67
C ALA A 796 2.66 -3.63 10.30
N VAL A 797 2.57 -4.87 9.84
CA VAL A 797 3.23 -5.37 8.62
C VAL A 797 2.33 -5.27 7.41
N GLU A 798 2.86 -4.72 6.31
CA GLU A 798 2.17 -4.63 5.02
C GLU A 798 2.20 -5.97 4.28
N ALA A 799 1.27 -6.90 4.56
CA ALA A 799 0.99 -8.09 3.73
C ALA A 799 -0.10 -8.95 4.37
N GLY A 800 -0.71 -9.84 3.56
CA GLY A 800 -1.61 -10.87 4.07
C GLY A 800 -0.90 -12.09 4.70
N SER A 801 0.44 -12.15 4.66
CA SER A 801 1.21 -13.32 5.14
C SER A 801 1.16 -13.49 6.67
N VAL A 802 1.13 -12.38 7.43
CA VAL A 802 1.06 -12.44 8.90
C VAL A 802 -0.29 -13.00 9.37
N PRO A 803 -1.45 -12.50 8.90
CA PRO A 803 -2.74 -13.14 9.16
C PRO A 803 -2.80 -14.62 8.71
N LEU A 804 -2.17 -14.96 7.57
CA LEU A 804 -2.11 -16.34 7.08
C LEU A 804 -1.37 -17.27 8.06
N ALA A 805 -0.20 -16.86 8.54
CA ALA A 805 0.57 -17.59 9.55
C ALA A 805 -0.19 -17.72 10.87
N TRP A 806 -0.89 -16.66 11.28
CA TRP A 806 -1.73 -16.69 12.46
C TRP A 806 -2.88 -17.70 12.32
N SER A 807 -3.53 -17.72 11.16
CA SER A 807 -4.58 -18.68 10.83
C SER A 807 -4.08 -20.13 10.84
N GLU A 808 -2.84 -20.37 10.42
CA GLU A 808 -2.21 -21.70 10.50
C GLU A 808 -1.95 -22.12 11.95
N ALA A 809 -1.37 -21.24 12.76
CA ALA A 809 -1.18 -21.50 14.19
C ALA A 809 -2.52 -21.73 14.91
N ALA A 810 -3.55 -20.96 14.55
CA ALA A 810 -4.88 -21.09 15.14
C ALA A 810 -5.55 -22.43 14.82
N ALA A 811 -5.34 -22.96 13.60
CA ALA A 811 -5.86 -24.27 13.23
C ALA A 811 -5.27 -25.42 14.08
N ALA A 812 -4.05 -25.24 14.61
CA ALA A 812 -3.37 -26.26 15.41
C ALA A 812 -3.62 -26.14 16.92
N GLY A 813 -3.82 -24.92 17.45
CA GLY A 813 -3.82 -24.69 18.91
C GLY A 813 -4.95 -23.84 19.48
N ALA A 814 -5.82 -23.23 18.64
CA ALA A 814 -6.87 -22.32 19.14
C ALA A 814 -8.21 -23.03 19.39
N PRO A 815 -9.04 -22.52 20.34
CA PRO A 815 -10.45 -22.89 20.43
C PRO A 815 -11.22 -22.54 19.13
N THR A 816 -12.23 -23.35 18.76
CA THR A 816 -12.94 -23.24 17.48
C THR A 816 -13.48 -21.84 17.16
N GLN A 817 -14.05 -21.13 18.14
CA GLN A 817 -14.57 -19.76 17.94
C GLN A 817 -13.45 -18.75 17.71
N ALA A 818 -12.36 -18.83 18.48
CA ALA A 818 -11.20 -17.97 18.30
C ALA A 818 -10.49 -18.24 16.97
N ALA A 819 -10.43 -19.52 16.56
CA ALA A 819 -9.91 -19.92 15.27
C ALA A 819 -10.72 -19.32 14.12
N LEU A 820 -12.06 -19.41 14.16
CA LEU A 820 -12.93 -18.87 13.12
C LEU A 820 -12.75 -17.36 12.91
N ASP A 821 -12.64 -16.58 14.00
CA ASP A 821 -12.38 -15.14 13.91
C ASP A 821 -11.02 -14.84 13.22
N VAL A 822 -9.97 -15.57 13.57
CA VAL A 822 -8.65 -15.43 12.92
C VAL A 822 -8.68 -15.87 11.46
N HIS A 823 -9.43 -16.93 11.13
CA HIS A 823 -9.59 -17.38 9.76
C HIS A 823 -10.29 -16.32 8.89
N TRP A 824 -11.27 -15.59 9.44
CA TRP A 824 -11.90 -14.46 8.75
C TRP A 824 -10.92 -13.32 8.49
N VAL A 825 -10.12 -12.93 9.50
CA VAL A 825 -9.07 -11.91 9.32
C VAL A 825 -8.08 -12.33 8.23
N ALA A 826 -7.66 -13.59 8.22
CA ALA A 826 -6.74 -14.13 7.22
C ALA A 826 -7.35 -14.24 5.82
N ALA A 827 -8.62 -14.64 5.71
CA ALA A 827 -9.36 -14.74 4.46
C ALA A 827 -9.57 -13.36 3.83
N LEU A 828 -10.00 -12.37 4.63
CA LEU A 828 -10.18 -11.00 4.14
C LEU A 828 -8.83 -10.35 3.78
N SER A 829 -7.76 -10.65 4.52
CA SER A 829 -6.40 -10.18 4.18
C SER A 829 -5.83 -10.83 2.92
N ASN A 830 -6.37 -11.98 2.50
CA ASN A 830 -5.94 -12.75 1.33
C ASN A 830 -7.15 -13.19 0.50
N PRO A 831 -7.93 -12.24 -0.07
CA PRO A 831 -9.25 -12.54 -0.60
C PRO A 831 -9.21 -13.49 -1.81
N THR A 832 -8.07 -13.60 -2.48
CA THR A 832 -7.94 -14.29 -3.78
C THR A 832 -6.62 -15.02 -4.01
N SER A 833 -5.62 -14.81 -3.14
CA SER A 833 -4.27 -15.37 -3.33
C SER A 833 -4.03 -16.69 -2.61
N CYS A 834 -4.90 -17.07 -1.69
CA CYS A 834 -4.72 -18.25 -0.84
C CYS A 834 -6.06 -18.94 -0.56
N ALA A 835 -6.18 -20.21 -0.92
CA ALA A 835 -7.38 -21.01 -0.64
C ALA A 835 -7.53 -21.39 0.85
N ALA A 836 -6.42 -21.65 1.54
CA ALA A 836 -6.42 -22.25 2.87
C ALA A 836 -7.23 -21.46 3.92
N PRO A 837 -7.13 -20.13 4.05
CA PRO A 837 -7.96 -19.38 5.00
C PRO A 837 -9.46 -19.51 4.73
N TRP A 838 -9.88 -19.40 3.46
CA TRP A 838 -11.28 -19.55 3.06
C TRP A 838 -11.82 -20.96 3.32
N LEU A 839 -10.99 -21.99 3.10
CA LEU A 839 -11.34 -23.37 3.41
C LEU A 839 -11.59 -23.57 4.91
N ARG A 840 -10.74 -22.96 5.75
CA ARG A 840 -10.90 -22.99 7.21
C ARG A 840 -12.14 -22.21 7.68
N VAL A 841 -12.42 -21.06 7.07
CA VAL A 841 -13.69 -20.32 7.30
C VAL A 841 -14.90 -21.19 6.94
N ALA A 842 -14.90 -21.82 5.76
CA ALA A 842 -15.99 -22.69 5.31
C ALA A 842 -16.28 -23.81 6.31
N ASN A 843 -15.24 -24.55 6.72
CA ASN A 843 -15.38 -25.62 7.70
C ASN A 843 -15.85 -25.11 9.06
N GLY A 844 -15.31 -23.98 9.56
CA GLY A 844 -15.74 -23.39 10.82
C GLY A 844 -17.21 -22.96 10.81
N LEU A 845 -17.70 -22.44 9.69
CA LEU A 845 -19.11 -22.08 9.48
C LEU A 845 -20.01 -23.32 9.39
N PHE A 846 -19.56 -24.38 8.72
CA PHE A 846 -20.29 -25.65 8.68
C PHE A 846 -20.43 -26.28 10.07
N VAL A 847 -19.35 -26.32 10.85
CA VAL A 847 -19.38 -26.76 12.26
C VAL A 847 -20.34 -25.90 13.08
N SER A 848 -20.40 -24.61 12.79
CA SER A 848 -21.34 -23.66 13.42
C SER A 848 -22.77 -23.72 12.84
N LYS A 849 -23.08 -24.71 11.98
CA LYS A 849 -24.39 -24.91 11.33
C LYS A 849 -24.87 -23.72 10.50
N ARG A 850 -23.94 -23.08 9.77
CA ARG A 850 -24.20 -21.96 8.84
C ARG A 850 -23.92 -22.39 7.39
N PRO A 851 -24.77 -23.22 6.78
CA PRO A 851 -24.49 -23.84 5.47
C PRO A 851 -24.35 -22.82 4.34
N LEU A 852 -25.13 -21.75 4.32
CA LEU A 852 -25.06 -20.74 3.25
C LEU A 852 -23.74 -19.97 3.28
N ASP A 853 -23.38 -19.36 4.41
CA ASP A 853 -22.10 -18.65 4.54
C ASP A 853 -20.91 -19.61 4.31
N GLY A 854 -21.00 -20.85 4.81
CA GLY A 854 -19.98 -21.87 4.61
C GLY A 854 -19.82 -22.26 3.14
N PHE A 855 -20.93 -22.39 2.39
CA PHE A 855 -20.91 -22.66 0.95
C PHE A 855 -20.25 -21.51 0.18
N HIS A 856 -20.59 -20.26 0.50
CA HIS A 856 -19.94 -19.10 -0.10
C HIS A 856 -18.44 -19.07 0.17
N ALA A 857 -18.02 -19.31 1.41
CA ALA A 857 -16.60 -19.42 1.76
C ALA A 857 -15.90 -20.57 1.03
N ALA A 858 -16.57 -21.71 0.84
CA ALA A 858 -16.04 -22.84 0.09
C ALA A 858 -15.85 -22.49 -1.41
N CYS A 859 -16.81 -21.78 -2.02
CA CYS A 859 -16.64 -21.26 -3.39
C CYS A 859 -15.42 -20.35 -3.50
N HIS A 860 -15.20 -19.44 -2.54
CA HIS A 860 -14.01 -18.59 -2.50
C HIS A 860 -12.72 -19.39 -2.36
N ALA A 861 -12.72 -20.42 -1.50
CA ALA A 861 -11.58 -21.31 -1.31
C ALA A 861 -11.19 -22.02 -2.61
N LEU A 862 -12.15 -22.68 -3.27
CA LEU A 862 -11.92 -23.43 -4.52
C LEU A 862 -11.53 -22.51 -5.67
N THR A 863 -12.11 -21.31 -5.73
CA THR A 863 -11.73 -20.29 -6.72
C THR A 863 -10.27 -19.87 -6.59
N SER A 864 -9.77 -19.79 -5.35
CA SER A 864 -8.39 -19.39 -5.05
C SER A 864 -7.42 -20.56 -5.01
N ALA A 865 -7.91 -21.80 -5.17
CA ALA A 865 -7.10 -23.01 -5.07
C ALA A 865 -6.31 -23.26 -6.36
N THR A 866 -5.02 -23.54 -6.20
CA THR A 866 -4.18 -24.07 -7.26
C THR A 866 -4.65 -25.48 -7.66
N VAL A 867 -4.21 -25.95 -8.82
CA VAL A 867 -4.55 -27.31 -9.31
C VAL A 867 -4.22 -28.39 -8.28
N GLN A 868 -3.11 -28.23 -7.55
CA GLN A 868 -2.66 -29.19 -6.54
C GLN A 868 -3.48 -29.13 -5.24
N GLU A 869 -4.04 -27.98 -4.88
CA GLU A 869 -4.81 -27.79 -3.65
C GLU A 869 -6.28 -28.24 -3.77
N ARG A 870 -6.80 -28.39 -4.99
CA ARG A 870 -8.23 -28.66 -5.23
C ARG A 870 -8.71 -30.00 -4.67
N ALA A 871 -8.02 -31.09 -4.99
CA ALA A 871 -8.45 -32.42 -4.51
C ALA A 871 -8.43 -32.51 -2.97
N PRO A 872 -7.37 -32.08 -2.26
CA PRO A 872 -7.37 -31.99 -0.80
C PRO A 872 -8.48 -31.08 -0.25
N ALA A 873 -8.77 -29.95 -0.89
CA ALA A 873 -9.83 -29.04 -0.45
C ALA A 873 -11.22 -29.70 -0.56
N LEU A 874 -11.50 -30.41 -1.65
CA LEU A 874 -12.76 -31.15 -1.82
C LEU A 874 -12.92 -32.26 -0.78
N GLU A 875 -11.85 -33.01 -0.51
CA GLU A 875 -11.84 -34.04 0.54
C GLU A 875 -12.14 -33.44 1.92
N SER A 876 -11.51 -32.31 2.24
CA SER A 876 -11.75 -31.60 3.51
C SER A 876 -13.20 -31.14 3.69
N LEU A 877 -13.89 -30.77 2.61
CA LEU A 877 -15.28 -30.30 2.67
C LEU A 877 -16.30 -31.44 2.73
N ALA A 878 -15.97 -32.61 2.19
CA ALA A 878 -16.92 -33.69 1.92
C ALA A 878 -17.77 -34.12 3.13
N VAL A 879 -17.13 -34.32 4.29
CA VAL A 879 -17.82 -34.79 5.51
C VAL A 879 -18.89 -33.79 5.95
N ASN A 880 -18.53 -32.51 6.03
CA ASN A 880 -19.44 -31.44 6.45
C ASN A 880 -20.51 -31.17 5.38
N TRP A 881 -20.15 -31.27 4.10
CA TRP A 881 -21.06 -31.09 2.97
C TRP A 881 -22.21 -32.10 3.00
N GLN A 882 -21.87 -33.37 3.25
CA GLN A 882 -22.84 -34.46 3.39
C GLN A 882 -23.66 -34.33 4.68
N ALA A 883 -23.02 -34.04 5.81
CA ALA A 883 -23.68 -33.93 7.11
C ALA A 883 -24.74 -32.82 7.14
N LEU A 884 -24.52 -31.72 6.40
CA LEU A 884 -25.46 -30.60 6.28
C LEU A 884 -26.49 -30.77 5.16
N GLY A 885 -26.39 -31.84 4.36
CA GLY A 885 -27.35 -32.12 3.28
C GLY A 885 -27.35 -31.08 2.16
N ILE A 886 -26.18 -30.52 1.82
CA ILE A 886 -26.06 -29.55 0.72
C ILE A 886 -26.42 -30.24 -0.61
N GLN A 887 -27.43 -29.73 -1.31
CA GLN A 887 -27.99 -30.34 -2.52
C GLN A 887 -27.04 -30.30 -3.72
N THR A 888 -26.15 -29.32 -3.77
CA THR A 888 -25.17 -29.17 -4.85
C THR A 888 -24.17 -30.34 -4.84
N PRO A 889 -24.01 -31.08 -5.97
CA PRO A 889 -23.01 -32.12 -6.08
C PRO A 889 -21.61 -31.59 -5.76
N LEU A 890 -20.84 -32.33 -4.96
CA LEU A 890 -19.47 -31.93 -4.61
C LEU A 890 -18.53 -32.00 -5.84
N ASP A 891 -18.76 -32.97 -6.74
CA ASP A 891 -18.05 -33.03 -8.02
C ASP A 891 -18.46 -31.88 -8.93
N GLY A 892 -17.47 -31.14 -9.44
CA GLY A 892 -17.70 -29.93 -10.22
C GLY A 892 -18.38 -30.16 -11.56
N SER A 893 -18.17 -31.32 -12.20
CA SER A 893 -18.80 -31.66 -13.48
C SER A 893 -20.25 -32.10 -13.27
N ALA A 894 -20.50 -32.93 -12.25
CA ALA A 894 -21.87 -33.28 -11.85
C ALA A 894 -22.67 -32.03 -11.41
N ALA A 895 -22.03 -31.09 -10.72
CA ALA A 895 -22.64 -29.81 -10.38
C ALA A 895 -22.94 -28.97 -11.65
N PHE A 896 -22.07 -28.99 -12.64
CA PHE A 896 -22.32 -28.30 -13.90
C PHE A 896 -23.55 -28.88 -14.62
N ASP A 897 -23.63 -30.20 -14.77
CA ASP A 897 -24.77 -30.88 -15.42
C ASP A 897 -26.07 -30.65 -14.66
N ALA A 898 -26.04 -30.76 -13.33
CA ALA A 898 -27.19 -30.44 -12.48
C ALA A 898 -27.62 -28.97 -12.62
N GLY A 899 -26.66 -28.05 -12.74
CA GLY A 899 -26.92 -26.63 -12.97
C GLY A 899 -27.55 -26.35 -14.33
N LEU A 900 -27.09 -27.00 -15.39
CA LEU A 900 -27.70 -26.88 -16.73
C LEU A 900 -29.12 -27.46 -16.76
N LEU A 901 -29.35 -28.60 -16.10
CA LEU A 901 -30.69 -29.19 -15.98
C LEU A 901 -31.62 -28.28 -15.19
N ALA A 902 -31.19 -27.74 -14.05
CA ALA A 902 -31.98 -26.79 -13.29
C ALA A 902 -32.29 -25.51 -14.09
N ALA A 903 -31.34 -25.02 -14.90
CA ALA A 903 -31.54 -23.85 -15.75
C ALA A 903 -32.52 -24.10 -16.92
N SER A 904 -32.55 -25.31 -17.49
CA SER A 904 -33.49 -25.67 -18.55
C SER A 904 -34.92 -25.89 -18.03
N GLU A 905 -35.04 -26.29 -16.77
CA GLU A 905 -36.31 -26.38 -16.03
C GLU A 905 -36.74 -25.06 -15.37
N ASP A 906 -36.04 -23.96 -15.66
CA ASP A 906 -36.28 -22.62 -15.12
C ASP A 906 -36.16 -22.49 -13.58
N ARG A 907 -35.49 -23.46 -12.93
CA ARG A 907 -35.15 -23.44 -11.49
C ARG A 907 -33.86 -22.65 -11.25
N LEU A 908 -33.89 -21.35 -11.57
CA LEU A 908 -32.69 -20.51 -11.69
C LEU A 908 -31.87 -20.35 -10.41
N ASP A 909 -32.49 -20.27 -9.22
CA ASP A 909 -31.75 -20.15 -7.97
C ASP A 909 -30.90 -21.39 -7.68
N LEU A 910 -31.49 -22.58 -7.87
CA LEU A 910 -30.79 -23.84 -7.74
C LEU A 910 -29.70 -24.00 -8.82
N ALA A 911 -30.01 -23.57 -10.06
CA ALA A 911 -29.02 -23.55 -11.13
C ALA A 911 -27.81 -22.67 -10.78
N ILE A 912 -28.03 -21.49 -10.19
CA ILE A 912 -26.96 -20.58 -9.76
C ILE A 912 -26.09 -21.22 -8.69
N GLU A 913 -26.67 -21.88 -7.68
CA GLU A 913 -25.88 -22.59 -6.67
C GLU A 913 -24.98 -23.66 -7.29
N HIS A 914 -25.55 -24.53 -8.12
CA HIS A 914 -24.83 -25.60 -8.82
C HIS A 914 -23.74 -25.06 -9.74
N LEU A 915 -24.07 -24.08 -10.59
CA LEU A 915 -23.15 -23.46 -11.54
C LEU A 915 -22.05 -22.64 -10.83
N ARG A 916 -22.35 -22.02 -9.68
CA ARG A 916 -21.34 -21.30 -8.88
C ARG A 916 -20.30 -22.26 -8.33
N TRP A 917 -20.72 -23.39 -7.80
CA TRP A 917 -19.79 -24.43 -7.36
C TRP A 917 -18.98 -25.00 -8.54
N ALA A 918 -19.63 -25.30 -9.66
CA ALA A 918 -18.97 -25.76 -10.88
C ALA A 918 -17.90 -24.78 -11.39
N ALA A 919 -18.21 -23.48 -11.41
CA ALA A 919 -17.26 -22.44 -11.79
C ALA A 919 -16.12 -22.28 -10.76
N ALA A 920 -16.40 -22.44 -9.46
CA ALA A 920 -15.37 -22.39 -8.42
C ALA A 920 -14.39 -23.56 -8.50
N THR A 921 -14.85 -24.77 -8.82
CA THR A 921 -13.98 -25.95 -8.95
C THR A 921 -13.08 -25.91 -10.18
N GLU A 922 -13.48 -25.20 -11.24
CA GLU A 922 -12.69 -25.00 -12.45
C GLU A 922 -12.74 -23.53 -12.93
N PRO A 923 -12.07 -22.59 -12.22
CA PRO A 923 -12.18 -21.15 -12.49
C PRO A 923 -11.66 -20.71 -13.86
N GLY A 924 -10.86 -21.56 -14.52
CA GLY A 924 -10.34 -21.33 -15.86
C GLY A 924 -11.31 -21.70 -16.99
N ASN A 925 -12.43 -22.37 -16.68
CA ASN A 925 -13.37 -22.86 -17.68
C ASN A 925 -14.38 -21.77 -18.07
N ALA A 926 -14.14 -21.17 -19.24
CA ALA A 926 -14.98 -20.10 -19.78
C ALA A 926 -16.45 -20.51 -19.99
N GLN A 927 -16.71 -21.77 -20.35
CA GLN A 927 -18.07 -22.27 -20.56
C GLN A 927 -18.85 -22.31 -19.23
N ARG A 928 -18.22 -22.76 -18.15
CA ARG A 928 -18.85 -22.75 -16.81
C ARG A 928 -19.14 -21.34 -16.35
N ALA A 929 -18.18 -20.43 -16.54
CA ALA A 929 -18.36 -19.02 -16.23
C ALA A 929 -19.49 -18.37 -17.05
N GLN A 930 -19.57 -18.67 -18.35
CA GLN A 930 -20.62 -18.17 -19.23
C GLN A 930 -22.00 -18.69 -18.81
N SER A 931 -22.16 -19.99 -18.55
CA SER A 931 -23.44 -20.55 -18.09
C SER A 931 -23.89 -19.95 -16.77
N LEU A 932 -22.97 -19.78 -15.80
CA LEU A 932 -23.26 -19.10 -14.53
C LEU A 932 -23.66 -17.64 -14.77
N ALA A 933 -22.93 -16.92 -15.61
CA ALA A 933 -23.21 -15.51 -15.90
C ALA A 933 -24.57 -15.33 -16.61
N VAL A 934 -24.96 -16.25 -17.49
CA VAL A 934 -26.30 -16.25 -18.11
C VAL A 934 -27.39 -16.50 -17.07
N ALA A 935 -27.23 -17.49 -16.18
CA ALA A 935 -28.20 -17.75 -15.12
C ALA A 935 -28.34 -16.57 -14.14
N LEU A 936 -27.22 -15.95 -13.76
CA LEU A 936 -27.19 -14.72 -12.98
C LEU A 936 -27.87 -13.54 -13.71
N GLY A 937 -27.63 -13.40 -15.03
CA GLY A 937 -28.28 -12.40 -15.87
C GLY A 937 -29.80 -12.57 -15.91
N ARG A 938 -30.30 -13.80 -16.11
CA ARG A 938 -31.75 -14.11 -16.12
C ARG A 938 -32.45 -13.80 -14.80
N THR A 939 -31.74 -13.90 -13.67
CA THR A 939 -32.25 -13.49 -12.34
C THR A 939 -31.99 -12.01 -12.02
N GLY A 940 -31.32 -11.28 -12.93
CA GLY A 940 -30.98 -9.87 -12.83
C GLY A 940 -29.86 -9.53 -11.85
N ARG A 941 -29.03 -10.51 -11.52
CA ARG A 941 -27.76 -10.32 -10.79
C ARG A 941 -26.65 -9.89 -11.76
N GLY A 942 -26.95 -8.87 -12.57
CA GLY A 942 -26.10 -8.45 -13.71
C GLY A 942 -24.69 -8.04 -13.31
N LEU A 943 -24.52 -7.35 -12.18
CA LEU A 943 -23.20 -6.95 -11.67
C LEU A 943 -22.32 -8.16 -11.33
N GLU A 944 -22.91 -9.15 -10.66
CA GLU A 944 -22.20 -10.40 -10.35
C GLU A 944 -21.87 -11.17 -11.63
N ALA A 945 -22.81 -11.25 -12.57
CA ALA A 945 -22.60 -11.88 -13.87
C ALA A 945 -21.42 -11.24 -14.63
N ILE A 946 -21.31 -9.90 -14.59
CA ILE A 946 -20.18 -9.16 -15.18
C ILE A 946 -18.87 -9.59 -14.53
N ARG A 947 -18.78 -9.69 -13.20
CA ARG A 947 -17.55 -10.11 -12.52
C ARG A 947 -17.13 -11.52 -12.87
N ILE A 948 -18.08 -12.44 -12.98
CA ILE A 948 -17.80 -13.83 -13.38
C ILE A 948 -17.25 -13.86 -14.82
N LEU A 949 -17.95 -13.21 -15.76
CA LEU A 949 -17.57 -13.26 -17.18
C LEU A 949 -16.30 -12.46 -17.49
N SER A 950 -16.03 -11.36 -16.76
CA SER A 950 -14.89 -10.47 -17.00
C SER A 950 -13.52 -11.11 -16.79
N ARG A 951 -13.46 -12.28 -16.13
CA ARG A 951 -12.24 -13.08 -16.01
C ARG A 951 -11.80 -13.70 -17.34
N HIS A 952 -12.76 -14.00 -18.21
CA HIS A 952 -12.52 -14.62 -19.52
C HIS A 952 -12.67 -13.60 -20.65
N GLU A 953 -13.65 -12.71 -20.55
CA GLU A 953 -14.03 -11.76 -21.61
C GLU A 953 -14.14 -10.33 -21.05
N ARG A 954 -13.06 -9.82 -20.44
CA ARG A 954 -13.04 -8.55 -19.70
C ARG A 954 -13.68 -7.37 -20.43
N ILE A 955 -13.35 -7.18 -21.71
CA ILE A 955 -13.78 -6.01 -22.47
C ILE A 955 -15.26 -6.10 -22.84
N ASP A 956 -15.72 -7.30 -23.24
CA ASP A 956 -17.05 -7.56 -23.78
C ASP A 956 -18.09 -7.97 -22.72
N ALA A 957 -17.66 -8.37 -21.52
CA ALA A 957 -18.57 -8.88 -20.48
C ALA A 957 -19.76 -7.94 -20.19
N PRO A 958 -19.60 -6.63 -19.96
CA PRO A 958 -20.76 -5.74 -19.80
C PRO A 958 -21.70 -5.73 -21.01
N ARG A 959 -21.17 -5.75 -22.24
CA ARG A 959 -21.98 -5.77 -23.46
C ARG A 959 -22.81 -7.06 -23.54
N LEU A 960 -22.18 -8.21 -23.27
CA LEU A 960 -22.84 -9.52 -23.32
C LEU A 960 -23.89 -9.70 -22.23
N ILE A 961 -23.57 -9.32 -20.98
CA ILE A 961 -24.53 -9.39 -19.88
C ILE A 961 -25.70 -8.42 -20.09
N GLY A 962 -25.42 -7.23 -20.62
CA GLY A 962 -26.46 -6.28 -21.01
C GLY A 962 -27.45 -6.88 -22.03
N ARG A 963 -26.95 -7.64 -23.01
CA ARG A 963 -27.82 -8.37 -23.96
C ARG A 963 -28.61 -9.48 -23.29
N VAL A 964 -28.01 -10.28 -22.41
CA VAL A 964 -28.71 -11.33 -21.65
C VAL A 964 -29.88 -10.74 -20.83
N LEU A 965 -29.67 -9.60 -20.19
CA LEU A 965 -30.71 -8.90 -19.43
C LEU A 965 -31.85 -8.44 -20.34
N LEU A 966 -31.52 -7.84 -21.49
CA LEU A 966 -32.50 -7.43 -22.51
C LEU A 966 -33.32 -8.62 -23.02
N ASP A 967 -32.66 -9.73 -23.37
CA ASP A 967 -33.32 -10.94 -23.87
C ASP A 967 -34.21 -11.60 -22.81
N SER A 968 -33.91 -11.38 -21.53
CA SER A 968 -34.70 -11.85 -20.38
C SER A 968 -35.84 -10.91 -19.98
N GLY A 969 -36.05 -9.81 -20.71
CA GLY A 969 -37.06 -8.80 -20.38
C GLY A 969 -36.73 -7.95 -19.14
N ARG A 970 -35.46 -7.96 -18.71
CA ARG A 970 -34.95 -7.18 -17.57
C ARG A 970 -34.42 -5.83 -18.05
N ASP A 971 -35.26 -5.10 -18.79
CA ASP A 971 -34.86 -3.91 -19.54
C ASP A 971 -34.27 -2.81 -18.63
N VAL A 972 -34.86 -2.58 -17.45
CA VAL A 972 -34.39 -1.59 -16.46
C VAL A 972 -32.96 -1.90 -15.99
N ASP A 973 -32.65 -3.19 -15.77
CA ASP A 973 -31.31 -3.64 -15.35
C ASP A 973 -30.32 -3.60 -16.53
N ALA A 974 -30.80 -3.84 -17.76
CA ALA A 974 -29.98 -3.85 -18.97
C ALA A 974 -29.45 -2.46 -19.36
N VAL A 975 -30.27 -1.41 -19.19
CA VAL A 975 -29.93 -0.03 -19.58
C VAL A 975 -28.61 0.48 -18.99
N PRO A 976 -28.37 0.49 -17.67
CA PRO A 976 -27.13 1.02 -17.11
C PRO A 976 -25.90 0.21 -17.55
N ILE A 977 -26.03 -1.11 -17.71
CA ILE A 977 -24.95 -1.99 -18.14
C ILE A 977 -24.59 -1.78 -19.62
N LEU A 978 -25.59 -1.74 -20.51
CA LEU A 978 -25.39 -1.48 -21.93
C LEU A 978 -24.88 -0.05 -22.18
N ARG A 979 -25.34 0.91 -21.38
CA ARG A 979 -24.87 2.31 -21.46
C ARG A 979 -23.46 2.49 -20.90
N TYR A 980 -23.06 1.70 -19.92
CA TYR A 980 -21.66 1.62 -19.54
C TYR A 980 -20.81 1.08 -20.70
N ALA A 981 -21.25 -0.02 -21.32
CA ALA A 981 -20.58 -0.69 -22.43
C ALA A 981 -20.53 0.15 -23.72
N SER A 982 -21.46 1.09 -23.91
CA SER A 982 -21.62 1.87 -25.15
C SER A 982 -20.39 2.69 -25.54
N ARG A 983 -19.52 3.02 -24.57
CA ARG A 983 -18.22 3.68 -24.81
C ARG A 983 -17.31 2.90 -25.76
N ARG A 984 -17.56 1.60 -25.93
CA ARG A 984 -16.81 0.70 -26.81
C ARG A 984 -17.62 0.21 -28.01
N PHE A 985 -18.88 0.60 -28.14
CA PHE A 985 -19.71 0.18 -29.27
C PHE A 985 -19.15 0.73 -30.58
N ARG A 986 -19.01 -0.17 -31.56
CA ARG A 986 -18.55 0.15 -32.92
C ARG A 986 -19.61 -0.13 -33.98
N THR A 987 -20.63 -0.92 -33.65
CA THR A 987 -21.63 -1.40 -34.60
C THR A 987 -22.97 -0.73 -34.36
N ALA A 988 -23.77 -0.60 -35.41
CA ALA A 988 -25.13 -0.09 -35.29
C ALA A 988 -26.01 -1.03 -34.44
N GLU A 989 -25.77 -2.35 -34.49
CA GLU A 989 -26.50 -3.38 -33.72
C GLU A 989 -26.38 -3.17 -32.21
N ASP A 990 -25.16 -2.90 -31.70
CA ASP A 990 -24.97 -2.67 -30.26
C ASP A 990 -25.73 -1.43 -29.77
N TRP A 991 -25.73 -0.36 -30.57
CA TRP A 991 -26.50 0.85 -30.27
C TRP A 991 -28.01 0.60 -30.34
N THR A 992 -28.48 -0.22 -31.29
CA THR A 992 -29.88 -0.65 -31.37
C THR A 992 -30.30 -1.43 -30.13
N ALA A 993 -29.45 -2.31 -29.60
CA ALA A 993 -29.73 -3.06 -28.37
C ALA A 993 -29.93 -2.12 -27.17
N LEU A 994 -29.04 -1.14 -26.99
CA LEU A 994 -29.19 -0.13 -25.93
C LEU A 994 -30.47 0.71 -26.12
N ALA A 995 -30.75 1.15 -27.35
CA ALA A 995 -31.96 1.93 -27.64
C ALA A 995 -33.23 1.14 -27.32
N THR A 996 -33.22 -0.18 -27.62
CA THR A 996 -34.33 -1.10 -27.36
C THR A 996 -34.56 -1.30 -25.87
N ALA A 997 -33.50 -1.60 -25.12
CA ALA A 997 -33.57 -1.72 -23.66
C ALA A 997 -34.08 -0.42 -23.02
N ALA A 998 -33.56 0.73 -23.45
CA ALA A 998 -33.96 2.03 -22.93
C ALA A 998 -35.44 2.34 -23.21
N SER A 999 -35.92 2.03 -24.41
CA SER A 999 -37.32 2.29 -24.78
C SER A 999 -38.29 1.44 -23.97
N ARG A 1000 -37.99 0.15 -23.80
CA ARG A 1000 -38.79 -0.77 -22.99
C ARG A 1000 -38.76 -0.43 -21.50
N ALA A 1001 -37.69 0.20 -21.03
CA ALA A 1001 -37.58 0.75 -19.68
C ALA A 1001 -38.16 2.17 -19.53
N ASP A 1002 -38.88 2.69 -20.54
CA ASP A 1002 -39.43 4.06 -20.59
C ASP A 1002 -38.37 5.17 -20.38
N ASN A 1003 -37.13 4.92 -20.76
CA ASN A 1003 -36.04 5.89 -20.72
C ASN A 1003 -35.80 6.55 -22.09
N ASP A 1004 -36.77 7.38 -22.49
CA ASP A 1004 -36.81 8.01 -23.82
C ASP A 1004 -35.52 8.79 -24.15
N ALA A 1005 -34.89 9.44 -23.17
CA ALA A 1005 -33.65 10.20 -23.38
C ALA A 1005 -32.46 9.30 -23.80
N VAL A 1006 -32.29 8.15 -23.15
CA VAL A 1006 -31.23 7.19 -23.53
C VAL A 1006 -31.58 6.52 -24.86
N THR A 1007 -32.86 6.27 -25.14
CA THR A 1007 -33.30 5.79 -26.46
C THR A 1007 -32.95 6.76 -27.57
N VAL A 1008 -33.16 8.07 -27.36
CA VAL A 1008 -32.77 9.10 -28.33
C VAL A 1008 -31.25 9.12 -28.54
N GLU A 1009 -30.46 9.14 -27.45
CA GLU A 1009 -29.00 9.10 -27.50
C GLU A 1009 -28.49 7.91 -28.32
N ALA A 1010 -28.96 6.70 -27.97
CA ALA A 1010 -28.52 5.47 -28.60
C ALA A 1010 -29.04 5.31 -30.03
N GLY A 1011 -30.29 5.68 -30.28
CA GLY A 1011 -30.93 5.61 -31.60
C GLY A 1011 -30.24 6.54 -32.62
N ARG A 1012 -29.93 7.79 -32.24
CA ARG A 1012 -29.15 8.72 -33.07
C ARG A 1012 -27.82 8.10 -33.48
N ARG A 1013 -27.14 7.45 -32.53
CA ARG A 1013 -25.83 6.86 -32.78
C ARG A 1013 -25.93 5.63 -33.68
N ALA A 1014 -26.94 4.79 -33.51
CA ALA A 1014 -27.24 3.67 -34.41
C ALA A 1014 -27.52 4.13 -35.85
N VAL A 1015 -28.34 5.17 -36.03
CA VAL A 1015 -28.66 5.74 -37.36
C VAL A 1015 -27.42 6.36 -38.02
N THR A 1016 -26.59 7.08 -37.25
CA THR A 1016 -25.31 7.64 -37.74
C THR A 1016 -24.37 6.53 -38.24
N LEU A 1017 -24.42 5.36 -37.62
CA LEU A 1017 -23.67 4.16 -38.03
C LEU A 1017 -24.37 3.34 -39.13
N GLY A 1018 -25.49 3.83 -39.66
CA GLY A 1018 -26.18 3.26 -40.82
C GLY A 1018 -27.36 2.34 -40.51
N ALA A 1019 -27.87 2.28 -39.28
CA ALA A 1019 -29.10 1.53 -38.98
C ALA A 1019 -30.30 2.10 -39.76
N LYS A 1020 -31.06 1.21 -40.42
CA LYS A 1020 -32.28 1.54 -41.18
C LYS A 1020 -33.49 0.69 -40.76
N ASP A 1021 -33.36 -0.07 -39.68
CA ASP A 1021 -34.44 -0.93 -39.19
C ASP A 1021 -35.67 -0.07 -38.83
N PRO A 1022 -36.84 -0.29 -39.46
CA PRO A 1022 -38.04 0.50 -39.18
C PRO A 1022 -38.47 0.45 -37.72
N ALA A 1023 -38.24 -0.67 -36.99
CA ALA A 1023 -38.61 -0.76 -35.58
C ALA A 1023 -37.78 0.21 -34.71
N LEU A 1024 -36.47 0.29 -34.96
CA LEU A 1024 -35.60 1.28 -34.32
C LEU A 1024 -36.04 2.72 -34.64
N LEU A 1025 -36.34 3.02 -35.90
CA LEU A 1025 -36.75 4.36 -36.32
C LEU A 1025 -38.08 4.78 -35.69
N VAL A 1026 -39.06 3.88 -35.59
CA VAL A 1026 -40.34 4.14 -34.90
C VAL A 1026 -40.13 4.41 -33.41
N MET A 1027 -39.26 3.62 -32.77
CA MET A 1027 -38.89 3.80 -31.37
C MET A 1027 -38.19 5.14 -31.12
N LEU A 1028 -37.25 5.52 -31.99
CA LEU A 1028 -36.56 6.80 -31.94
C LEU A 1028 -37.53 7.97 -32.16
N ALA A 1029 -38.42 7.88 -33.15
CA ALA A 1029 -39.44 8.92 -33.40
C ALA A 1029 -40.36 9.12 -32.18
N THR A 1030 -40.81 8.02 -31.58
CA THR A 1030 -41.67 8.05 -30.39
C THR A 1030 -40.94 8.71 -29.21
N SER A 1031 -39.67 8.36 -29.00
CA SER A 1031 -38.86 8.92 -27.92
C SER A 1031 -38.54 10.40 -28.15
N LEU A 1032 -38.19 10.80 -29.37
CA LEU A 1032 -37.98 12.21 -29.75
C LEU A 1032 -39.22 13.07 -29.49
N TYR A 1033 -40.42 12.55 -29.79
CA TYR A 1033 -41.66 13.23 -29.43
C TYR A 1033 -41.82 13.37 -27.92
N ARG A 1034 -41.59 12.30 -27.16
CA ARG A 1034 -41.73 12.29 -25.68
C ARG A 1034 -40.72 13.18 -24.98
N THR A 1035 -39.52 13.38 -25.54
CA THR A 1035 -38.49 14.31 -25.03
C THR A 1035 -38.67 15.74 -25.52
N GLY A 1036 -39.62 16.00 -26.42
CA GLY A 1036 -39.90 17.35 -26.94
C GLY A 1036 -39.05 17.76 -28.15
N GLU A 1037 -38.29 16.84 -28.74
CA GLU A 1037 -37.43 17.07 -29.91
C GLU A 1037 -38.24 16.97 -31.22
N PHE A 1038 -39.29 17.80 -31.34
CA PHE A 1038 -40.32 17.67 -32.38
C PHE A 1038 -39.80 17.89 -33.81
N VAL A 1039 -38.78 18.72 -34.01
CA VAL A 1039 -38.22 19.00 -35.35
C VAL A 1039 -37.51 17.76 -35.92
N GLU A 1040 -36.70 17.09 -35.10
CA GLU A 1040 -36.03 15.86 -35.51
C GLU A 1040 -37.03 14.70 -35.65
N CYS A 1041 -38.04 14.64 -34.77
CA CYS A 1041 -39.15 13.71 -34.91
C CYS A 1041 -39.86 13.88 -36.27
N GLU A 1042 -40.10 15.10 -36.74
CA GLU A 1042 -40.70 15.38 -38.04
C GLU A 1042 -39.82 14.87 -39.20
N GLN A 1043 -38.50 15.10 -39.13
CA GLN A 1043 -37.54 14.65 -40.14
C GLN A 1043 -37.51 13.12 -40.23
N LEU A 1044 -37.46 12.44 -39.08
CA LEU A 1044 -37.46 10.99 -39.01
C LEU A 1044 -38.80 10.40 -39.49
N ALA A 1045 -39.92 11.04 -39.16
CA ALA A 1045 -41.24 10.65 -39.63
C ALA A 1045 -41.36 10.77 -41.17
N LYS A 1046 -40.81 11.81 -41.78
CA LYS A 1046 -40.73 11.93 -43.25
C LYS A 1046 -40.00 10.74 -43.87
N GLN A 1047 -38.87 10.36 -43.28
CA GLN A 1047 -38.09 9.21 -43.72
C GLN A 1047 -38.90 7.90 -43.61
N LEU A 1048 -39.54 7.67 -42.46
CA LEU A 1048 -40.39 6.50 -42.23
C LEU A 1048 -41.57 6.40 -43.23
N ILE A 1049 -42.16 7.54 -43.62
CA ILE A 1049 -43.26 7.58 -44.60
C ILE A 1049 -42.74 7.32 -46.02
N ALA A 1050 -41.57 7.85 -46.38
CA ALA A 1050 -41.01 7.78 -47.73
C ALA A 1050 -40.34 6.43 -48.04
N ASP A 1051 -39.59 5.87 -47.08
CA ASP A 1051 -38.71 4.72 -47.31
C ASP A 1051 -39.33 3.37 -46.92
N SER A 1052 -40.50 3.35 -46.27
CA SER A 1052 -41.08 2.11 -45.74
C SER A 1052 -42.06 1.43 -46.70
N ALA A 1053 -41.71 0.22 -47.16
CA ALA A 1053 -42.62 -0.69 -47.85
C ALA A 1053 -43.60 -1.41 -46.90
N ALA A 1054 -43.30 -1.45 -45.59
CA ALA A 1054 -44.11 -2.13 -44.59
C ALA A 1054 -45.24 -1.22 -44.09
N ARG A 1055 -46.49 -1.69 -44.19
CA ARG A 1055 -47.69 -0.96 -43.75
C ARG A 1055 -47.55 -0.40 -42.34
N ASP A 1056 -47.12 -1.22 -41.38
CA ASP A 1056 -47.07 -0.83 -39.96
C ASP A 1056 -46.08 0.30 -39.69
N ALA A 1057 -44.90 0.27 -40.30
CA ALA A 1057 -43.92 1.33 -40.19
C ALA A 1057 -44.38 2.62 -40.89
N ARG A 1058 -45.13 2.52 -41.99
CA ARG A 1058 -45.76 3.69 -42.63
C ARG A 1058 -46.85 4.31 -41.75
N VAL A 1059 -47.67 3.50 -41.09
CA VAL A 1059 -48.68 3.96 -40.12
C VAL A 1059 -48.01 4.68 -38.95
N ALA A 1060 -46.97 4.07 -38.37
CA ALA A 1060 -46.21 4.68 -37.29
C ALA A 1060 -45.50 5.97 -37.73
N GLY A 1061 -44.99 6.04 -38.96
CA GLY A 1061 -44.44 7.27 -39.55
C GLY A 1061 -45.47 8.39 -39.69
N LEU A 1062 -46.67 8.09 -40.19
CA LEU A 1062 -47.78 9.06 -40.29
C LEU A 1062 -48.23 9.56 -38.91
N HIS A 1063 -48.30 8.65 -37.93
CA HIS A 1063 -48.64 9.01 -36.55
C HIS A 1063 -47.54 9.86 -35.89
N ALA A 1064 -46.27 9.51 -36.06
CA ALA A 1064 -45.13 10.28 -35.58
C ALA A 1064 -45.08 11.68 -36.22
N MET A 1065 -45.41 11.80 -37.51
CA MET A 1065 -45.54 13.10 -38.20
C MET A 1065 -46.63 13.96 -37.55
N ALA A 1066 -47.82 13.38 -37.34
CA ALA A 1066 -48.92 14.09 -36.69
C ALA A 1066 -48.53 14.59 -35.29
N ARG A 1067 -47.87 13.73 -34.50
CA ARG A 1067 -47.33 14.07 -33.17
C ARG A 1067 -46.31 15.18 -33.22
N ALA A 1068 -45.33 15.09 -34.12
CA ALA A 1068 -44.28 16.09 -34.28
C ALA A 1068 -44.85 17.47 -34.66
N LEU A 1069 -45.76 17.52 -35.63
CA LEU A 1069 -46.40 18.75 -36.07
C LEU A 1069 -47.29 19.35 -34.96
N ALA A 1070 -48.06 18.51 -34.26
CA ALA A 1070 -48.86 18.95 -33.12
C ALA A 1070 -47.98 19.53 -32.00
N GLY A 1071 -46.83 18.91 -31.70
CA GLY A 1071 -45.89 19.41 -30.70
C GLY A 1071 -45.20 20.71 -31.06
N GLN A 1072 -45.10 21.04 -32.35
CA GLN A 1072 -44.66 22.35 -32.83
C GLN A 1072 -45.78 23.41 -32.84
N GLY A 1073 -46.99 23.09 -32.34
CA GLY A 1073 -48.18 23.95 -32.41
C GLY A 1073 -48.87 23.98 -33.77
N ARG A 1074 -48.43 23.15 -34.73
CA ARG A 1074 -48.96 23.08 -36.11
C ARG A 1074 -50.11 22.09 -36.21
N HIS A 1075 -51.14 22.25 -35.38
CA HIS A 1075 -52.25 21.29 -35.25
C HIS A 1075 -53.04 21.11 -36.56
N VAL A 1076 -53.20 22.17 -37.36
CA VAL A 1076 -53.89 22.10 -38.67
C VAL A 1076 -53.13 21.21 -39.65
N ASP A 1077 -51.79 21.31 -39.67
CA ASP A 1077 -50.93 20.48 -40.51
C ASP A 1077 -50.86 19.04 -40.00
N ALA A 1078 -50.99 18.83 -38.69
CA ALA A 1078 -50.96 17.51 -38.06
C ALA A 1078 -52.19 16.65 -38.38
N HIS A 1079 -53.37 17.27 -38.48
CA HIS A 1079 -54.66 16.57 -38.61
C HIS A 1079 -54.74 15.65 -39.85
N PRO A 1080 -54.33 16.06 -41.08
CA PRO A 1080 -54.31 15.18 -42.25
C PRO A 1080 -53.47 13.90 -42.04
N TYR A 1081 -52.33 14.01 -41.35
CA TYR A 1081 -51.47 12.85 -41.08
C TYR A 1081 -52.07 11.91 -40.03
N ALA A 1082 -52.69 12.45 -38.98
CA ALA A 1082 -53.40 11.64 -37.99
C ALA A 1082 -54.58 10.88 -38.64
N LYS A 1083 -55.34 11.57 -39.51
CA LYS A 1083 -56.43 10.96 -40.26
C LYS A 1083 -55.93 9.86 -41.21
N ALA A 1084 -54.86 10.13 -41.96
CA ALA A 1084 -54.24 9.14 -42.85
C ALA A 1084 -53.72 7.91 -42.08
N ALA A 1085 -53.16 8.11 -40.89
CA ALA A 1085 -52.77 7.01 -40.00
C ALA A 1085 -53.99 6.19 -39.55
N ALA A 1086 -55.11 6.85 -39.19
CA ALA A 1086 -56.34 6.19 -38.74
C ALA A 1086 -57.02 5.38 -39.86
N GLU A 1087 -57.03 5.90 -41.09
CA GLU A 1087 -57.57 5.23 -42.28
C GLU A 1087 -56.85 3.91 -42.59
N LEU A 1088 -55.58 3.79 -42.19
CA LEU A 1088 -54.81 2.55 -42.30
C LEU A 1088 -55.09 1.55 -41.17
N ALA A 1089 -56.09 1.79 -40.33
CA ALA A 1089 -56.58 0.90 -39.27
C ALA A 1089 -55.46 0.36 -38.35
N PRO A 1090 -54.78 1.23 -37.55
CA PRO A 1090 -53.82 0.79 -36.55
C PRO A 1090 -54.49 -0.14 -35.53
N ASN A 1091 -53.73 -1.05 -34.93
CA ASN A 1091 -54.21 -1.97 -33.91
C ASN A 1091 -53.49 -1.77 -32.56
N GLY A 1092 -54.05 -2.36 -31.50
CA GLY A 1092 -53.43 -2.40 -30.18
C GLY A 1092 -53.13 -1.03 -29.59
N HIS A 1093 -51.92 -0.88 -29.03
CA HIS A 1093 -51.48 0.33 -28.33
C HIS A 1093 -51.39 1.56 -29.27
N LEU A 1094 -50.97 1.36 -30.52
CA LEU A 1094 -50.82 2.43 -31.51
C LEU A 1094 -52.17 3.09 -31.85
N ALA A 1095 -53.27 2.32 -31.87
CA ALA A 1095 -54.61 2.85 -32.09
C ALA A 1095 -55.06 3.76 -30.95
N ALA A 1096 -54.85 3.33 -29.69
CA ALA A 1096 -55.19 4.13 -28.51
C ALA A 1096 -54.35 5.42 -28.45
N GLU A 1097 -53.05 5.30 -28.70
CA GLU A 1097 -52.13 6.44 -28.77
C GLU A 1097 -52.47 7.42 -29.90
N LEU A 1098 -52.97 6.94 -31.05
CA LEU A 1098 -53.43 7.78 -32.16
C LEU A 1098 -54.73 8.52 -31.83
N ILE A 1099 -55.68 7.87 -31.15
CA ILE A 1099 -56.90 8.52 -30.67
C ILE A 1099 -56.54 9.67 -29.73
N GLU A 1100 -55.66 9.43 -28.75
CA GLU A 1100 -55.19 10.48 -27.83
C GLU A 1100 -54.50 11.63 -28.60
N THR A 1101 -53.69 11.28 -29.60
CA THR A 1101 -53.03 12.29 -30.45
C THR A 1101 -54.07 13.12 -31.22
N MET A 1102 -55.12 12.49 -31.73
CA MET A 1102 -56.20 13.15 -32.48
C MET A 1102 -57.03 14.06 -31.57
N ASP A 1103 -57.35 13.61 -30.35
CA ASP A 1103 -58.03 14.43 -29.35
C ASP A 1103 -57.21 15.67 -28.98
N ARG A 1104 -55.90 15.52 -28.79
CA ARG A 1104 -54.97 16.64 -28.53
C ARG A 1104 -54.87 17.61 -29.71
N ILE A 1105 -54.83 17.10 -30.94
CA ILE A 1105 -54.83 17.92 -32.15
C ILE A 1105 -56.11 18.76 -32.25
N VAL A 1106 -57.28 18.14 -32.01
CA VAL A 1106 -58.57 18.85 -32.02
C VAL A 1106 -58.65 19.86 -30.88
N ALA A 1107 -58.16 19.51 -29.70
CA ALA A 1107 -58.15 20.38 -28.52
C ALA A 1107 -57.03 21.44 -28.52
N GLN A 1108 -56.13 21.43 -29.52
CA GLN A 1108 -54.93 22.29 -29.60
C GLN A 1108 -54.09 22.29 -28.32
N GLN A 1109 -53.90 21.10 -27.73
CA GLN A 1109 -53.17 20.93 -26.48
C GLN A 1109 -51.71 20.61 -26.73
N ASP A 1110 -50.86 21.13 -25.83
CA ASP A 1110 -49.44 20.78 -25.82
C ASP A 1110 -49.23 19.29 -25.56
N PRO A 1111 -48.24 18.67 -26.22
CA PRO A 1111 -47.89 17.27 -25.99
C PRO A 1111 -47.26 17.07 -24.59
N PRO A 1112 -47.37 15.86 -24.02
CA PRO A 1112 -46.86 15.59 -22.69
C PRO A 1112 -45.36 15.31 -22.78
N VAL A 1113 -44.52 16.32 -22.59
CA VAL A 1113 -43.06 16.12 -22.50
C VAL A 1113 -42.76 15.38 -21.20
N ARG A 1114 -42.11 14.21 -21.30
CA ARG A 1114 -41.75 13.41 -20.13
C ARG A 1114 -40.47 13.96 -19.52
N PRO A 1115 -40.45 14.29 -18.20
CA PRO A 1115 -39.23 14.69 -17.55
C PRO A 1115 -38.26 13.50 -17.51
N SER A 1116 -36.99 13.74 -17.84
CA SER A 1116 -35.93 12.74 -17.73
C SER A 1116 -34.78 13.29 -16.90
N ILE A 1117 -34.24 12.47 -16.01
CA ILE A 1117 -33.02 12.79 -15.26
C ILE A 1117 -31.85 13.07 -16.21
N GLU A 1118 -31.83 12.47 -17.39
CA GLU A 1118 -30.77 12.69 -18.37
C GLU A 1118 -30.83 14.07 -19.02
N MET A 1119 -31.99 14.73 -18.96
CA MET A 1119 -32.20 16.09 -19.45
C MET A 1119 -32.11 17.14 -18.32
N SER A 1120 -31.87 16.72 -17.07
CA SER A 1120 -31.70 17.62 -15.93
C SER A 1120 -30.53 18.58 -16.11
N MET A 1121 -30.51 19.67 -15.33
CA MET A 1121 -29.39 20.61 -15.34
C MET A 1121 -28.12 19.97 -14.78
N GLU A 1122 -28.27 19.12 -13.76
CA GLU A 1122 -27.20 18.34 -13.14
C GLU A 1122 -26.52 17.42 -14.15
N ARG A 1123 -27.33 16.71 -14.95
CA ARG A 1123 -26.79 15.82 -15.98
C ARG A 1123 -26.10 16.59 -17.09
N ARG A 1124 -26.69 17.70 -17.56
CA ARG A 1124 -26.04 18.58 -18.54
C ARG A 1124 -24.69 19.08 -18.05
N ALA A 1125 -24.61 19.55 -16.80
CA ALA A 1125 -23.35 19.95 -16.19
C ALA A 1125 -22.32 18.79 -16.18
N CYS A 1126 -22.74 17.56 -15.83
CA CYS A 1126 -21.86 16.39 -15.88
C CYS A 1126 -21.35 16.09 -17.30
N VAL A 1127 -22.19 16.25 -18.33
CA VAL A 1127 -21.81 16.06 -19.75
C VAL A 1127 -20.84 17.16 -20.20
N ASP A 1128 -21.07 18.40 -19.79
CA ASP A 1128 -20.18 19.53 -20.06
C ASP A 1128 -18.81 19.33 -19.39
N LEU A 1129 -18.78 18.75 -18.19
CA LEU A 1129 -17.53 18.39 -17.49
C LEU A 1129 -16.78 17.28 -18.23
N GLU A 1130 -17.48 16.23 -18.66
CA GLU A 1130 -16.90 15.14 -19.46
C GLU A 1130 -16.40 15.63 -20.82
N SER A 1131 -17.00 16.70 -21.36
CA SER A 1131 -16.62 17.34 -22.63
C SER A 1131 -15.50 18.39 -22.47
N GLY A 1132 -15.04 18.65 -21.24
CA GLY A 1132 -13.93 19.59 -20.98
C GLY A 1132 -14.30 21.07 -20.96
N LYS A 1133 -15.59 21.43 -20.76
CA LYS A 1133 -16.08 22.82 -20.69
C LYS A 1133 -15.89 23.44 -19.30
N PHE A 1134 -14.65 23.45 -18.80
CA PHE A 1134 -14.35 23.81 -17.42
C PHE A 1134 -14.65 25.28 -17.07
N ASP A 1135 -14.34 26.20 -18.00
CA ASP A 1135 -14.53 27.65 -17.78
C ASP A 1135 -16.03 28.02 -17.71
N GLU A 1136 -16.91 27.32 -18.45
CA GLU A 1136 -18.36 27.51 -18.40
C GLU A 1136 -18.98 27.02 -17.08
N LEU A 1137 -18.42 25.95 -16.51
CA LEU A 1137 -18.92 25.30 -15.30
C LEU A 1137 -18.46 25.97 -14.01
N SER A 1138 -17.25 26.51 -13.98
CA SER A 1138 -16.62 27.06 -12.76
C SER A 1138 -17.49 28.11 -12.04
N PRO A 1139 -18.17 29.06 -12.73
CA PRO A 1139 -19.05 30.03 -12.08
C PRO A 1139 -20.25 29.41 -11.36
N ALA A 1140 -20.64 28.18 -11.70
CA ALA A 1140 -21.79 27.50 -11.10
C ALA A 1140 -21.50 26.90 -9.71
N ILE A 1141 -20.34 27.20 -9.11
CA ILE A 1141 -19.98 26.73 -7.77
C ILE A 1141 -21.03 27.09 -6.73
N SER A 1142 -21.67 28.27 -6.84
CA SER A 1142 -22.72 28.76 -5.93
C SER A 1142 -24.13 28.24 -6.27
N SER A 1143 -24.26 27.31 -7.22
CA SER A 1143 -25.56 26.75 -7.61
C SER A 1143 -26.30 26.18 -6.40
N PRO A 1144 -27.63 26.37 -6.29
CA PRO A 1144 -28.44 25.75 -5.25
C PRO A 1144 -28.55 24.22 -5.43
N SER A 1145 -28.28 23.71 -6.65
CA SER A 1145 -28.20 22.27 -6.90
C SER A 1145 -26.83 21.74 -6.50
N TRP A 1146 -26.80 20.78 -5.56
CA TRP A 1146 -25.57 20.13 -5.13
C TRP A 1146 -24.87 19.37 -6.25
N GLY A 1147 -25.62 18.77 -7.18
CA GLY A 1147 -25.04 18.07 -8.32
C GLY A 1147 -24.26 19.02 -9.23
N VAL A 1148 -24.88 20.17 -9.58
CA VAL A 1148 -24.22 21.21 -10.38
C VAL A 1148 -23.03 21.82 -9.63
N ALA A 1149 -23.19 22.13 -8.35
CA ALA A 1149 -22.13 22.74 -7.54
C ALA A 1149 -20.92 21.79 -7.37
N ARG A 1150 -21.15 20.48 -7.21
CA ARG A 1150 -20.09 19.46 -7.18
C ARG A 1150 -19.35 19.38 -8.51
N VAL A 1151 -20.07 19.40 -9.61
CA VAL A 1151 -19.48 19.38 -10.96
C VAL A 1151 -18.66 20.65 -11.20
N ALA A 1152 -19.15 21.81 -10.78
CA ALA A 1152 -18.39 23.06 -10.83
C ALA A 1152 -17.11 23.00 -10.00
N LEU A 1153 -17.14 22.39 -8.81
CA LEU A 1153 -15.93 22.17 -8.01
C LEU A 1153 -14.91 21.29 -8.75
N ALA A 1154 -15.37 20.21 -9.40
CA ALA A 1154 -14.51 19.36 -10.21
C ALA A 1154 -13.90 20.11 -11.40
N ALA A 1155 -14.65 21.02 -12.03
CA ALA A 1155 -14.15 21.87 -13.10
C ALA A 1155 -13.08 22.86 -12.60
N CYS A 1156 -13.22 23.38 -11.37
CA CYS A 1156 -12.23 24.27 -10.79
C CYS A 1156 -10.85 23.61 -10.58
N GLU A 1157 -10.81 22.28 -10.36
CA GLU A 1157 -9.56 21.51 -10.21
C GLU A 1157 -8.73 21.39 -11.48
N PHE A 1158 -9.36 21.57 -12.65
CA PHE A 1158 -8.65 21.51 -13.92
C PHE A 1158 -7.45 22.46 -13.90
N ARG A 1159 -6.24 21.98 -14.17
CA ARG A 1159 -5.02 22.81 -14.25
C ARG A 1159 -4.72 23.24 -15.69
N LYS A 1160 -4.68 24.55 -15.91
CA LYS A 1160 -4.27 25.17 -17.18
C LYS A 1160 -2.76 25.03 -17.39
N ASP A 1161 -2.28 25.28 -18.60
CA ASP A 1161 -0.87 25.04 -18.93
C ASP A 1161 0.08 25.97 -18.17
N ASP A 1162 -0.35 27.19 -17.84
CA ASP A 1162 0.34 28.14 -16.96
C ASP A 1162 0.33 27.73 -15.47
N GLU A 1163 -0.49 26.75 -15.10
CA GLU A 1163 -0.59 26.18 -13.75
C GLU A 1163 0.15 24.85 -13.61
N SER A 1164 0.85 24.39 -14.65
CA SER A 1164 1.52 23.08 -14.69
C SER A 1164 2.54 22.86 -13.56
N GLY A 1165 3.13 23.95 -13.04
CA GLY A 1165 4.09 23.93 -11.94
C GLY A 1165 3.47 24.07 -10.54
N ILE A 1166 2.15 24.31 -10.43
CA ILE A 1166 1.47 24.53 -9.16
C ILE A 1166 0.68 23.27 -8.78
N PRO A 1167 0.77 22.78 -7.52
CA PRO A 1167 0.04 21.58 -7.11
C PRO A 1167 -1.49 21.71 -7.17
N VAL A 1168 -2.03 22.88 -6.80
CA VAL A 1168 -3.46 23.18 -6.76
C VAL A 1168 -3.69 24.59 -7.28
N ALA A 1169 -4.61 24.75 -8.23
CA ALA A 1169 -4.97 26.06 -8.77
C ALA A 1169 -5.64 26.94 -7.68
N PRO A 1170 -5.34 28.25 -7.59
CA PRO A 1170 -5.97 29.14 -6.61
C PRO A 1170 -7.50 29.10 -6.64
N ARG A 1171 -8.10 29.06 -7.84
CA ARG A 1171 -9.55 28.92 -8.02
C ARG A 1171 -10.12 27.64 -7.40
N ALA A 1172 -9.39 26.53 -7.48
CA ALA A 1172 -9.82 25.25 -6.93
C ALA A 1172 -9.87 25.32 -5.40
N LEU A 1173 -8.86 25.97 -4.81
CA LEU A 1173 -8.78 26.16 -3.37
C LEU A 1173 -9.88 27.10 -2.86
N GLU A 1174 -10.14 28.23 -3.52
CA GLU A 1174 -11.23 29.15 -3.18
C GLU A 1174 -12.60 28.44 -3.25
N ALA A 1175 -12.84 27.70 -4.34
CA ALA A 1175 -14.05 26.90 -4.52
C ALA A 1175 -14.19 25.81 -3.45
N ALA A 1176 -13.08 25.15 -3.08
CA ALA A 1176 -13.06 24.13 -2.03
C ALA A 1176 -13.44 24.73 -0.67
N VAL A 1177 -12.85 25.86 -0.28
CA VAL A 1177 -13.19 26.54 0.98
C VAL A 1177 -14.67 26.92 1.03
N ALA A 1178 -15.20 27.52 -0.05
CA ALA A 1178 -16.61 27.86 -0.13
C ALA A 1178 -17.52 26.61 -0.04
N MET A 1179 -17.12 25.50 -0.66
CA MET A 1179 -17.88 24.25 -0.61
C MET A 1179 -17.85 23.62 0.80
N LEU A 1180 -16.71 23.65 1.49
CA LEU A 1180 -16.59 23.12 2.85
C LEU A 1180 -17.58 23.81 3.80
N THR A 1181 -17.64 25.15 3.78
CA THR A 1181 -18.59 25.90 4.61
C THR A 1181 -20.06 25.58 4.27
N ARG A 1182 -20.39 25.42 2.98
CA ARG A 1182 -21.77 25.16 2.55
C ARG A 1182 -22.26 23.73 2.85
N THR A 1183 -21.34 22.79 3.01
CA THR A 1183 -21.65 21.35 3.15
C THR A 1183 -21.60 20.85 4.59
N GLU A 1184 -21.42 21.73 5.57
CA GLU A 1184 -21.34 21.34 6.99
C GLU A 1184 -22.60 20.59 7.45
N GLY A 1185 -22.42 19.41 8.04
CA GLY A 1185 -23.50 18.62 8.62
C GLY A 1185 -24.44 17.97 7.60
N THR A 1186 -24.19 18.14 6.29
CA THR A 1186 -25.04 17.54 5.27
C THR A 1186 -24.86 16.02 5.22
N THR A 1187 -25.95 15.33 4.94
CA THR A 1187 -26.02 13.89 4.61
C THR A 1187 -26.47 13.67 3.16
N HIS A 1188 -26.73 14.75 2.41
CA HIS A 1188 -27.07 14.62 0.99
C HIS A 1188 -25.86 14.03 0.22
N PRO A 1189 -26.04 12.97 -0.60
CA PRO A 1189 -24.93 12.30 -1.26
C PRO A 1189 -24.02 13.22 -2.08
N GLU A 1190 -24.61 14.04 -2.95
CA GLU A 1190 -23.87 14.98 -3.81
C GLU A 1190 -23.09 16.04 -3.02
N ALA A 1191 -23.70 16.58 -1.95
CA ALA A 1191 -23.07 17.59 -1.10
C ALA A 1191 -21.91 16.99 -0.28
N THR A 1192 -22.09 15.76 0.23
CA THR A 1192 -21.05 15.04 0.97
C THR A 1192 -19.89 14.65 0.05
N LEU A 1193 -20.18 14.23 -1.18
CA LEU A 1193 -19.16 13.96 -2.19
C LEU A 1193 -18.38 15.23 -2.58
N ALA A 1194 -19.08 16.36 -2.72
CA ALA A 1194 -18.44 17.66 -2.92
C ALA A 1194 -17.54 18.05 -1.73
N ARG A 1195 -17.97 17.78 -0.50
CA ARG A 1195 -17.17 17.98 0.73
C ARG A 1195 -15.90 17.13 0.72
N VAL A 1196 -16.03 15.82 0.48
CA VAL A 1196 -14.90 14.88 0.42
C VAL A 1196 -13.88 15.32 -0.63
N ARG A 1197 -14.36 15.80 -1.77
CA ARG A 1197 -13.52 16.34 -2.85
C ARG A 1197 -12.84 17.65 -2.43
N ALA A 1198 -13.57 18.58 -1.84
CA ALA A 1198 -13.03 19.84 -1.33
C ALA A 1198 -11.94 19.62 -0.25
N LEU A 1199 -12.13 18.65 0.65
CA LEU A 1199 -11.10 18.22 1.60
C LEU A 1199 -9.84 17.75 0.87
N ARG A 1200 -9.97 16.89 -0.15
CA ARG A 1200 -8.82 16.43 -0.96
C ARG A 1200 -8.08 17.60 -1.63
N ILE A 1201 -8.78 18.57 -2.19
CA ILE A 1201 -8.17 19.76 -2.82
C ILE A 1201 -7.37 20.55 -1.78
N ARG A 1202 -7.96 20.80 -0.61
CA ARG A 1202 -7.30 21.48 0.51
C ARG A 1202 -6.08 20.70 0.99
N ASP A 1203 -6.19 19.38 1.14
CA ASP A 1203 -5.09 18.54 1.57
C ASP A 1203 -3.95 18.56 0.56
N ASN A 1204 -4.26 18.53 -0.75
CA ASN A 1204 -3.26 18.70 -1.81
C ASN A 1204 -2.60 20.08 -1.80
N ALA A 1205 -3.29 21.12 -1.31
CA ALA A 1205 -2.74 22.47 -1.22
C ALA A 1205 -1.78 22.61 -0.02
N PHE A 1206 -2.17 22.10 1.16
CA PHE A 1206 -1.45 22.38 2.41
C PHE A 1206 -0.70 21.18 3.01
N ILE A 1207 -1.22 19.97 2.86
CA ILE A 1207 -0.70 18.77 3.52
C ILE A 1207 0.21 17.96 2.59
N GLN A 1208 -0.22 17.75 1.33
CA GLN A 1208 0.49 17.04 0.25
C GLN A 1208 0.98 15.63 0.66
N ILE A 1209 0.04 14.76 1.03
CA ILE A 1209 0.33 13.35 1.36
C ILE A 1209 1.01 12.63 0.18
N ASP A 1210 0.48 12.85 -1.03
CA ASP A 1210 1.07 12.49 -2.32
C ASP A 1210 0.97 13.76 -3.19
N PRO A 1211 2.06 14.53 -3.35
CA PRO A 1211 1.99 15.83 -3.99
C PRO A 1211 1.57 15.69 -5.46
N PRO A 1212 0.58 16.45 -5.96
CA PRO A 1212 0.25 16.46 -7.38
C PRO A 1212 1.52 16.71 -8.23
N PRO A 1213 1.83 15.84 -9.20
CA PRO A 1213 3.05 15.99 -9.99
C PRO A 1213 2.97 17.24 -10.90
N PRO A 1214 4.13 17.79 -11.30
CA PRO A 1214 4.18 18.81 -12.33
C PRO A 1214 3.72 18.23 -13.67
N LEU A 1215 2.90 18.99 -14.39
CA LEU A 1215 2.32 18.57 -15.67
C LEU A 1215 3.24 18.91 -16.84
N GLY A 1216 3.11 18.14 -17.92
CA GLY A 1216 3.76 18.41 -19.21
C GLY A 1216 2.84 19.15 -20.17
N LEU A 1217 3.27 19.23 -21.44
CA LEU A 1217 2.45 19.78 -22.53
C LEU A 1217 1.18 18.94 -22.74
N ARG A 1218 0.05 19.63 -22.85
CA ARG A 1218 -1.27 19.01 -23.04
C ARG A 1218 -1.50 18.65 -24.51
N TYR A 1219 -1.81 17.39 -24.79
CA TYR A 1219 -2.38 16.99 -26.09
C TYR A 1219 -3.76 17.60 -26.32
N SER A 1220 -3.99 18.29 -27.44
CA SER A 1220 -5.37 18.52 -27.91
C SER A 1220 -6.07 17.20 -28.25
N ILE A 1221 -7.41 17.23 -28.34
CA ILE A 1221 -8.20 16.04 -28.71
C ILE A 1221 -7.81 15.59 -30.12
N GLU A 1222 -7.63 16.53 -31.04
CA GLU A 1222 -7.27 16.27 -32.43
C GLU A 1222 -5.85 15.69 -32.57
N GLU A 1223 -4.88 16.19 -31.79
CA GLU A 1223 -3.53 15.65 -31.77
C GLU A 1223 -3.52 14.23 -31.19
N PHE A 1224 -4.27 14.00 -30.11
CA PHE A 1224 -4.42 12.67 -29.52
C PHE A 1224 -5.04 11.70 -30.52
N ASP A 1225 -6.19 12.03 -31.13
CA ASP A 1225 -6.88 11.15 -32.07
C ASP A 1225 -6.01 10.85 -33.30
N ARG A 1226 -5.25 11.85 -33.80
CA ARG A 1226 -4.30 11.65 -34.90
C ARG A 1226 -3.17 10.70 -34.50
N ALA A 1227 -2.52 10.95 -33.36
CA ALA A 1227 -1.41 10.13 -32.88
C ALA A 1227 -1.86 8.71 -32.52
N TYR A 1228 -3.04 8.57 -31.93
CA TYR A 1228 -3.66 7.29 -31.63
C TYR A 1228 -3.94 6.51 -32.91
N ALA A 1229 -4.63 7.10 -33.89
CA ALA A 1229 -4.94 6.45 -35.16
C ALA A 1229 -3.67 6.07 -35.94
N GLU A 1230 -2.62 6.89 -35.90
CA GLU A 1230 -1.34 6.56 -36.53
C GLU A 1230 -0.69 5.32 -35.92
N ARG A 1231 -0.70 5.20 -34.58
CA ARG A 1231 -0.16 4.04 -33.86
C ARG A 1231 -1.03 2.79 -34.04
N ASP A 1232 -2.35 2.95 -34.00
CA ASP A 1232 -3.33 1.85 -34.11
C ASP A 1232 -3.31 1.18 -35.48
N ARG A 1233 -3.06 1.95 -36.55
CA ARG A 1233 -2.90 1.42 -37.92
C ARG A 1233 -1.63 0.60 -38.14
N ARG A 1234 -0.63 0.68 -37.26
CA ARG A 1234 0.61 -0.08 -37.43
C ARG A 1234 0.31 -1.57 -37.19
N PRO A 1235 0.83 -2.49 -38.04
CA PRO A 1235 0.56 -3.91 -37.89
C PRO A 1235 1.00 -4.35 -36.50
N HIS A 1236 0.05 -4.87 -35.73
CA HIS A 1236 0.30 -5.40 -34.41
C HIS A 1236 1.25 -6.60 -34.58
N ARG A 1237 2.52 -6.44 -34.22
CA ARG A 1237 3.33 -7.63 -33.94
C ARG A 1237 2.62 -8.36 -32.80
N PRO A 1238 2.33 -9.66 -32.91
CA PRO A 1238 1.75 -10.41 -31.81
C PRO A 1238 2.75 -10.32 -30.65
N SER A 1239 2.49 -9.41 -29.72
CA SER A 1239 3.27 -9.32 -28.51
C SER A 1239 2.99 -10.62 -27.79
N ALA A 1240 4.02 -11.47 -27.66
CA ALA A 1240 4.02 -12.51 -26.64
C ALA A 1240 3.46 -11.88 -25.36
N VAL A 1241 2.63 -12.63 -24.65
CA VAL A 1241 2.12 -12.31 -23.32
C VAL A 1241 3.34 -12.13 -22.40
N MET A 1242 4.02 -10.99 -22.51
CA MET A 1242 5.13 -10.64 -21.65
C MET A 1242 4.50 -9.87 -20.51
N SER A 1243 4.25 -10.62 -19.44
CA SER A 1243 4.24 -10.12 -18.08
C SER A 1243 5.58 -9.38 -17.81
N PHE A 1244 5.69 -8.14 -18.30
CA PHE A 1244 6.61 -7.16 -17.73
C PHE A 1244 5.84 -6.34 -16.70
N ALA A 1245 5.27 -7.04 -15.71
CA ALA A 1245 4.76 -6.42 -14.51
C ALA A 1245 5.92 -6.23 -13.53
N ARG A 1246 6.21 -4.94 -13.25
CA ARG A 1246 7.07 -4.36 -12.20
C ARG A 1246 8.54 -4.17 -12.52
#